data_AF-A0A6G0RCJ6-F1
#
_entry.id   AF-A0A6G0RCJ6-F1
#
_cell.length_a   1.000
_cell.length_b   1.000
_cell.length_c   1.000
_cell.angle_alpha   90.00
_cell.angle_beta   90.00
_cell.angle_gamma   90.00
#
_symmetry.space_group_name_H-M   'P 1'
#
loop_
_entity.id
_entity.type
_entity.pdbx_description
1 polymer ?
#
loop_
_entity_poly.entity_id
_entity_poly.type
_entity_poly.pdbx_seq_one_letter_code
_entity_poly.pdbx_strand_id
1 'polypeptide(L)'
;MADNSQAEAVAPRASPDEDGDYDEEEGEDAYLLHNLAEQGRVDRLRSLLPLPSEGSEPPPSRLRVMSSESSLLDKDDMGFLPLHVAAIHQQTGCALHLLRYSPALTSAMLRLKGGDLGTPFLHLLLRVGALNAAFSETLVDELFAERTSCDFYGDDVRALLFEKVAARDEEGNTVFHLCARYDLVKCLDVLAAFYRRQLAAQETSDAADEGQQKKPLALETLLEKGNKVGFRPLHEAVKYRAAGAARRLVSEYRVDVNPVTPLHQTPAHVAALAGFDEGVEILRKSPRDEAANFSLKDSHGCTAAQVAHRCGFAALETRLLAAEEGRAEAEPADHQVEVAQKDQTRFFFHPEVWRHLPMAYHRRGGPDPPPENPERIDTLVDPVFGILRSREFQRQNVKWDHEIERADIADILRVHEFHYVNRLRQKCAPLAASVAGKAPVASKNDGTNHHQFPGQPKPARSGGGDDAEECHATSSLDLDTALSVRSYDAAARAAGAVCKAVDEVVAGKCRNAFCIVRPPGHHAGPVGKVVCENDPEGSLGFCLFNNVAVGAAYARAHLKHRGINKVAILDFDVHHGNGTEEIVRQLVPSTKEIVFETPYGTGKQVVHQYKPWRSDDDAENVFFCSVHGYGHKDPENKEELAKGEVQGWFYPGSGVSSVKESPVIWDEGLEFCREGASALRLKWRSAFRDRILPKLREFNPDLIFLSAGFDAHKKELVNWGYVSLLEQDYEWLVGHVKQIANTCCDGRLISVLEGGYNFHGRMVSPFARSVAAHTRALINPAQEPWDEEEIAKEAKHEQALLANYVAPAAAPAVTMLQTRKRAKTDAEPMVRSRSKRSRKDVDYVALAKELAEQGQQ
;
A
#
# COMPACT_ATOMS: atom_id res chain seq x y z
N MET A 1 11.64 -49.57 68.07
CA MET A 1 12.47 -49.35 69.27
C MET A 1 13.51 -48.33 68.87
N ALA A 2 13.16 -47.06 69.02
CA ALA A 2 13.41 -46.21 70.20
C ALA A 2 14.78 -45.52 70.02
N ASP A 3 14.80 -44.25 69.60
CA ASP A 3 14.76 -43.02 70.44
C ASP A 3 16.19 -42.68 70.92
N ASN A 4 16.72 -41.46 70.99
CA ASN A 4 16.26 -40.09 70.78
C ASN A 4 17.54 -39.19 70.86
N SER A 5 17.47 -37.97 70.33
CA SER A 5 17.85 -36.69 70.99
C SER A 5 18.50 -35.65 70.06
N GLN A 6 17.65 -34.71 69.61
CA GLN A 6 17.76 -33.23 69.62
C GLN A 6 19.17 -32.59 69.51
N ALA A 7 19.49 -31.79 68.49
CA ALA A 7 18.98 -30.47 68.06
C ALA A 7 19.64 -29.27 68.77
N GLU A 8 20.46 -28.52 68.02
CA GLU A 8 20.71 -27.08 68.20
C GLU A 8 20.82 -26.41 66.82
N ALA A 9 20.23 -25.22 66.72
CA ALA A 9 19.90 -24.49 65.51
C ALA A 9 21.06 -23.62 64.98
N VAL A 10 21.21 -23.54 63.65
CA VAL A 10 21.91 -22.43 62.98
C VAL A 10 21.12 -22.02 61.72
N ALA A 11 20.73 -20.75 61.67
CA ALA A 11 20.02 -20.11 60.56
C ALA A 11 20.83 -20.12 59.25
N PRO A 12 20.18 -20.16 58.06
CA PRO A 12 20.90 -20.03 56.80
C PRO A 12 21.42 -18.60 56.66
N ARG A 13 22.74 -18.47 56.53
CA ARG A 13 23.41 -17.24 56.10
C ARG A 13 22.98 -16.89 54.68
N ALA A 14 22.52 -15.66 54.50
CA ALA A 14 22.40 -15.02 53.21
C ALA A 14 23.80 -14.74 52.63
N SER A 15 24.01 -15.10 51.37
CA SER A 15 25.11 -14.64 50.51
C SER A 15 24.92 -15.20 49.09
N PRO A 16 25.44 -14.52 48.07
CA PRO A 16 25.07 -13.21 47.56
C PRO A 16 24.47 -13.36 46.15
N ASP A 17 23.91 -12.29 45.62
CA ASP A 17 23.52 -12.18 44.22
C ASP A 17 24.64 -12.70 43.29
N GLU A 18 24.37 -13.80 42.59
CA GLU A 18 25.19 -14.24 41.46
C GLU A 18 24.79 -13.37 40.25
N ASP A 19 25.41 -12.19 40.21
CA ASP A 19 25.71 -11.50 38.96
C ASP A 19 26.57 -12.46 38.12
N GLY A 20 25.89 -13.21 37.25
CA GLY A 20 26.52 -13.91 36.14
C GLY A 20 26.97 -12.88 35.11
N ASP A 21 28.15 -12.32 35.35
CA ASP A 21 29.00 -11.62 34.37
C ASP A 21 29.33 -12.63 33.26
N TYR A 22 28.41 -12.78 32.31
CA TYR A 22 28.75 -13.28 31.00
C TYR A 22 29.20 -12.06 30.22
N ASP A 23 30.48 -12.06 29.84
CA ASP A 23 31.00 -11.19 28.79
C ASP A 23 30.09 -11.33 27.56
N GLU A 24 29.08 -10.46 27.47
CA GLU A 24 28.46 -10.09 26.22
C GLU A 24 29.60 -9.55 25.37
N GLU A 25 30.04 -10.33 24.37
CA GLU A 25 30.61 -9.74 23.17
C GLU A 25 29.52 -8.80 22.60
N GLU A 26 29.44 -7.58 23.13
CA GLU A 26 28.63 -6.45 22.67
C GLU A 26 29.10 -6.13 21.25
N GLY A 27 28.63 -6.90 20.27
CA GLY A 27 28.43 -6.35 18.94
C GLY A 27 27.42 -5.23 19.11
N GLU A 28 27.84 -3.97 18.97
CA GLU A 28 26.97 -2.80 19.01
C GLU A 28 25.75 -3.06 18.11
N ASP A 29 24.55 -3.24 18.69
CA ASP A 29 23.31 -3.28 17.91
C ASP A 29 23.18 -1.92 17.20
N ALA A 30 23.57 -1.91 15.93
CA ALA A 30 23.65 -0.71 15.10
C ALA A 30 22.31 0.05 15.03
N TYR A 31 21.21 -0.60 15.39
CA TYR A 31 19.87 -0.03 15.36
C TYR A 31 19.14 -0.07 16.71
N LEU A 32 19.88 -0.16 17.82
CA LEU A 32 19.33 -0.21 19.18
C LEU A 32 18.24 0.86 19.43
N LEU A 33 18.50 2.11 19.06
CA LEU A 33 17.57 3.21 19.30
C LEU A 33 16.28 3.07 18.49
N HIS A 34 16.35 2.56 17.26
CA HIS A 34 15.15 2.29 16.47
C HIS A 34 14.35 1.13 17.04
N ASN A 35 15.02 0.06 17.48
CA ASN A 35 14.38 -1.10 18.10
C ASN A 35 13.65 -0.69 19.39
N LEU A 36 14.28 0.13 20.24
CA LEU A 36 13.64 0.69 21.44
C LEU A 36 12.46 1.61 21.10
N ALA A 37 12.59 2.42 20.04
CA ALA A 37 11.54 3.29 19.55
C ALA A 37 10.33 2.52 19.00
N GLU A 38 10.55 1.43 18.28
CA GLU A 38 9.52 0.51 17.76
C GLU A 38 8.76 -0.19 18.89
N GLN A 39 9.49 -0.71 19.88
CA GLN A 39 8.95 -1.46 21.02
C GLN A 39 8.31 -0.58 22.10
N GLY A 40 8.41 0.76 21.98
CA GLY A 40 7.87 1.66 23.01
C GLY A 40 8.64 1.64 24.34
N ARG A 41 9.92 1.22 24.34
CA ARG A 41 10.76 1.07 25.55
C ARG A 41 11.33 2.41 26.02
N VAL A 42 10.45 3.35 26.36
CA VAL A 42 10.81 4.74 26.73
C VAL A 42 11.76 4.83 27.92
N ASP A 43 11.64 3.96 28.93
CA ASP A 43 12.50 4.01 30.11
C ASP A 43 13.96 3.60 29.79
N ARG A 44 14.13 2.66 28.86
CA ARG A 44 15.46 2.32 28.34
C ARG A 44 16.02 3.46 27.49
N LEU A 45 15.20 4.10 26.65
CA LEU A 45 15.63 5.30 25.93
C LEU A 45 16.09 6.40 26.90
N ARG A 46 15.33 6.68 27.97
CA ARG A 46 15.72 7.66 29.00
C ARG A 46 17.03 7.30 29.70
N SER A 47 17.28 6.01 29.94
CA SER A 47 18.54 5.57 30.55
C SER A 47 19.76 5.77 29.64
N LEU A 48 19.57 5.66 28.32
CA LEU A 48 20.63 5.86 27.32
C LEU A 48 20.79 7.34 26.94
N LEU A 49 19.68 8.10 26.96
CA LEU A 49 19.56 9.47 26.51
C LEU A 49 18.86 10.35 27.58
N PRO A 50 19.49 10.56 28.75
CA PRO A 50 18.87 11.30 29.86
C PRO A 50 18.60 12.77 29.50
N LEU A 51 17.45 13.31 29.93
CA LEU A 51 17.07 14.69 29.65
C LEU A 51 17.86 15.68 30.55
N PRO A 52 18.23 16.88 30.06
CA PRO A 52 19.07 17.84 30.80
C PRO A 52 18.51 18.32 32.15
N SER A 53 17.19 18.21 32.36
CA SER A 53 16.49 18.71 33.56
C SER A 53 16.33 17.68 34.69
N GLU A 54 16.67 16.41 34.45
CA GLU A 54 16.66 15.36 35.47
C GLU A 54 17.95 15.44 36.28
N GLY A 55 17.99 16.39 37.23
CA GLY A 55 19.15 16.70 38.06
C GLY A 55 19.68 15.50 38.85
N SER A 56 20.74 14.88 38.33
CA SER A 56 21.75 14.14 39.07
C SER A 56 23.07 14.26 38.30
N GLU A 57 24.20 14.19 39.02
CA GLU A 57 25.53 14.22 38.39
C GLU A 57 25.60 13.27 37.19
N PRO A 58 26.34 13.62 36.11
CA PRO A 58 26.41 12.77 34.93
C PRO A 58 26.92 11.38 35.36
N PRO A 59 26.20 10.28 35.06
CA PRO A 59 26.72 8.95 35.35
C PRO A 59 28.08 8.78 34.65
N PRO A 60 29.00 7.96 35.20
CA PRO A 60 30.37 7.79 34.70
C PRO A 60 30.47 7.14 33.30
N SER A 61 29.40 7.15 32.51
CA SER A 61 29.30 6.61 31.15
C SER A 61 29.11 7.69 30.07
N ARG A 62 29.44 8.96 30.33
CA ARG A 62 29.47 10.04 29.31
C ARG A 62 30.40 9.74 28.11
N LEU A 63 31.22 8.69 28.19
CA LEU A 63 32.05 8.15 27.11
C LEU A 63 31.27 7.24 26.11
N ARG A 64 30.12 6.65 26.47
CA ARG A 64 29.26 5.89 25.53
C ARG A 64 28.23 6.76 24.79
N VAL A 65 27.91 7.96 25.30
CA VAL A 65 26.80 8.82 24.81
C VAL A 65 27.10 9.54 23.47
N MET A 66 28.36 9.72 23.10
CA MET A 66 28.71 10.37 21.82
C MET A 66 28.37 9.50 20.59
N SER A 67 28.33 8.16 20.76
CA SER A 67 27.88 7.23 19.70
C SER A 67 26.36 7.23 19.53
N SER A 68 25.60 7.38 20.63
CA SER A 68 24.14 7.36 20.60
C SER A 68 23.54 8.64 20.01
N GLU A 69 24.17 9.80 20.18
CA GLU A 69 23.68 11.05 19.58
C GLU A 69 23.80 11.08 18.05
N SER A 70 24.90 10.56 17.49
CA SER A 70 25.02 10.38 16.03
C SER A 70 24.03 9.35 15.52
N SER A 71 23.79 8.27 16.29
CA SER A 71 22.86 7.20 15.94
C SER A 71 21.39 7.68 15.81
N LEU A 72 21.03 8.79 16.45
CA LEU A 72 19.69 9.40 16.30
C LEU A 72 19.43 10.02 14.93
N LEU A 73 20.50 10.33 14.19
CA LEU A 73 20.45 10.84 12.82
C LEU A 73 20.73 9.76 11.77
N ASP A 74 21.12 8.57 12.22
CA ASP A 74 21.31 7.42 11.36
C ASP A 74 19.96 6.81 10.98
N LYS A 75 19.86 6.47 9.71
CA LYS A 75 18.68 5.82 9.16
C LYS A 75 18.87 4.31 9.23
N ASP A 76 17.77 3.61 9.49
CA ASP A 76 17.70 2.17 9.30
C ASP A 76 17.79 1.80 7.81
N ASP A 77 17.82 0.50 7.53
CA ASP A 77 17.85 -0.06 6.17
C ASP A 77 16.69 0.47 5.28
N MET A 78 15.60 0.87 5.94
CA MET A 78 14.34 1.37 5.39
C MET A 78 14.34 2.90 5.17
N GLY A 79 15.40 3.60 5.58
CA GLY A 79 15.56 5.04 5.41
C GLY A 79 14.87 5.90 6.47
N PHE A 80 14.52 5.35 7.64
CA PHE A 80 13.86 6.00 8.75
C PHE A 80 14.78 6.23 9.96
N LEU A 81 14.57 7.35 10.65
CA LEU A 81 15.23 7.67 11.92
C LEU A 81 14.47 7.02 13.09
N PRO A 82 15.06 6.88 14.29
CA PRO A 82 14.34 6.40 15.48
C PRO A 82 13.05 7.19 15.76
N LEU A 83 13.07 8.51 15.51
CA LEU A 83 11.89 9.38 15.64
C LEU A 83 10.77 9.03 14.63
N HIS A 84 11.13 8.71 13.39
CA HIS A 84 10.16 8.28 12.39
C HIS A 84 9.55 6.92 12.75
N VAL A 85 10.37 6.00 13.25
CA VAL A 85 9.92 4.67 13.71
C VAL A 85 8.97 4.81 14.90
N ALA A 86 9.32 5.62 15.91
CA ALA A 86 8.42 5.94 17.02
C ALA A 86 7.09 6.50 16.53
N ALA A 87 7.09 7.32 15.47
CA ALA A 87 5.86 7.85 14.89
C ALA A 87 5.03 6.80 14.14
N ILE A 88 5.64 5.97 13.29
CA ILE A 88 4.97 4.91 12.55
C ILE A 88 4.29 3.93 13.53
N HIS A 89 4.97 3.57 14.61
CA HIS A 89 4.46 2.66 15.65
C HIS A 89 3.66 3.38 16.75
N GLN A 90 3.36 4.67 16.58
CA GLN A 90 2.55 5.47 17.49
C GLN A 90 3.04 5.52 18.96
N GLN A 91 4.35 5.36 19.16
CA GLN A 91 4.99 5.33 20.48
C GLN A 91 5.17 6.75 21.01
N THR A 92 4.08 7.32 21.54
CA THR A 92 4.01 8.71 22.01
C THR A 92 5.13 9.05 22.99
N GLY A 93 5.38 8.19 23.98
CA GLY A 93 6.42 8.41 24.99
C GLY A 93 7.82 8.49 24.39
N CYS A 94 8.16 7.57 23.48
CA CYS A 94 9.43 7.57 22.77
C CYS A 94 9.57 8.81 21.87
N ALA A 95 8.55 9.12 21.06
CA ALA A 95 8.57 10.27 20.16
C ALA A 95 8.75 11.60 20.91
N LEU A 96 8.00 11.81 22.00
CA LEU A 96 8.14 13.00 22.85
C LEU A 96 9.53 13.07 23.51
N HIS A 97 10.04 11.95 23.98
CA HIS A 97 11.38 11.91 24.59
C HIS A 97 12.47 12.29 23.59
N LEU A 98 12.43 11.73 22.38
CA LEU A 98 13.36 12.05 21.30
C LEU A 98 13.29 13.53 20.90
N LEU A 99 12.08 14.10 20.78
CA LEU A 99 11.90 15.53 20.48
C LEU A 99 12.38 16.46 21.60
N ARG A 100 12.30 16.03 22.86
CA ARG A 100 12.71 16.81 24.02
C ARG A 100 14.18 16.61 24.42
N TYR A 101 14.92 15.75 23.72
CA TYR A 101 16.31 15.43 24.07
C TYR A 101 17.22 16.67 23.97
N SER A 102 17.26 17.31 22.79
CA SER A 102 17.92 18.62 22.63
C SER A 102 17.35 19.40 21.44
N PRO A 103 17.28 20.74 21.50
CA PRO A 103 16.75 21.55 20.39
C PRO A 103 17.56 21.39 19.10
N ALA A 104 18.89 21.28 19.20
CA ALA A 104 19.77 21.10 18.05
C ALA A 104 19.51 19.77 17.33
N LEU A 105 19.34 18.69 18.09
CA LEU A 105 19.07 17.39 17.50
C LEU A 105 17.66 17.29 16.94
N THR A 106 16.67 17.88 17.62
CA THR A 106 15.31 18.00 17.10
C THR A 106 15.30 18.75 15.77
N SER A 107 16.03 19.87 15.67
CA SER A 107 16.21 20.59 14.39
C SER A 107 16.79 19.68 13.30
N ALA A 108 17.82 18.89 13.62
CA ALA A 108 18.45 17.97 12.67
C ALA A 108 17.50 16.85 12.23
N MET A 109 16.80 16.20 13.17
CA MET A 109 15.83 15.13 12.87
C MET A 109 14.68 15.64 12.00
N LEU A 110 14.15 16.84 12.27
CA LEU A 110 13.05 17.45 11.51
C LEU A 110 13.45 17.89 10.09
N ARG A 111 14.75 18.08 9.82
CA ARG A 111 15.26 18.39 8.47
C ARG A 111 15.31 17.13 7.59
N LEU A 112 15.55 15.98 8.19
CA LEU A 112 15.69 14.71 7.48
C LEU A 112 14.31 14.12 7.14
N LYS A 113 14.21 13.58 5.94
CA LYS A 113 13.00 12.92 5.41
C LYS A 113 13.08 11.42 5.64
N GLY A 114 11.95 10.76 5.92
CA GLY A 114 11.87 9.32 6.14
C GLY A 114 11.42 8.53 4.91
N GLY A 115 11.91 7.29 4.78
CA GLY A 115 11.39 6.28 3.85
C GLY A 115 11.69 6.52 2.37
N ASP A 116 11.23 5.58 1.53
CA ASP A 116 11.51 5.54 0.08
C ASP A 116 10.86 6.68 -0.72
N LEU A 117 9.80 7.29 -0.17
CA LEU A 117 9.11 8.44 -0.75
C LEU A 117 9.68 9.78 -0.25
N GLY A 118 10.62 9.76 0.71
CA GLY A 118 11.21 10.97 1.27
C GLY A 118 10.16 11.85 1.95
N THR A 119 9.33 11.23 2.80
CA THR A 119 8.22 11.88 3.50
C THR A 119 8.76 12.80 4.60
N PRO A 120 8.41 14.10 4.60
CA PRO A 120 8.73 14.98 5.72
C PRO A 120 8.06 14.52 7.02
N PHE A 121 8.71 14.76 8.16
CA PHE A 121 8.21 14.28 9.45
C PHE A 121 6.78 14.77 9.77
N LEU A 122 6.46 16.05 9.53
CA LEU A 122 5.10 16.57 9.75
C LEU A 122 4.05 15.86 8.89
N HIS A 123 4.38 15.56 7.63
CA HIS A 123 3.49 14.82 6.75
C HIS A 123 3.32 13.37 7.23
N LEU A 124 4.38 12.75 7.76
CA LEU A 124 4.28 11.43 8.40
C LEU A 124 3.34 11.48 9.61
N LEU A 125 3.49 12.45 10.51
CA LEU A 125 2.61 12.62 11.67
C LEU A 125 1.15 12.73 11.27
N LEU A 126 0.85 13.53 10.25
CA LEU A 126 -0.54 13.71 9.79
C LEU A 126 -1.08 12.45 9.09
N ARG A 127 -0.25 11.68 8.39
CA ARG A 127 -0.64 10.38 7.83
C ARG A 127 -0.95 9.37 8.93
N VAL A 128 -0.13 9.29 9.98
CA VAL A 128 -0.42 8.48 11.18
C VAL A 128 -1.72 8.94 11.84
N GLY A 129 -2.06 10.23 11.77
CA GLY A 129 -3.31 10.79 12.28
C GLY A 129 -4.56 10.20 11.63
N ALA A 130 -4.45 9.64 10.42
CA ALA A 130 -5.53 8.89 9.78
C ALA A 130 -5.93 7.61 10.55
N LEU A 131 -5.00 7.05 11.32
CA LEU A 131 -5.21 5.90 12.21
C LEU A 131 -5.48 6.36 13.65
N ASN A 132 -4.69 7.32 14.13
CA ASN A 132 -4.76 7.80 15.50
C ASN A 132 -4.58 9.33 15.56
N ALA A 133 -5.69 10.05 15.51
CA ALA A 133 -5.71 11.50 15.60
C ALA A 133 -5.07 12.00 16.92
N ALA A 134 -5.33 11.34 18.05
CA ALA A 134 -4.82 11.76 19.36
C ALA A 134 -3.29 11.74 19.45
N PHE A 135 -2.65 10.74 18.83
CA PHE A 135 -1.19 10.68 18.70
C PHE A 135 -0.65 11.91 17.96
N SER A 136 -1.20 12.19 16.78
CA SER A 136 -0.75 13.31 15.94
C SER A 136 -1.03 14.66 16.59
N GLU A 137 -2.20 14.83 17.21
CA GLU A 137 -2.55 16.03 17.97
C GLU A 137 -1.57 16.27 19.11
N THR A 138 -1.17 15.23 19.85
CA THR A 138 -0.21 15.36 20.95
C THR A 138 1.15 15.85 20.48
N LEU A 139 1.67 15.30 19.37
CA LEU A 139 2.96 15.72 18.82
C LEU A 139 2.91 17.07 18.11
N VAL A 140 1.80 17.40 17.46
CA VAL A 140 1.58 18.74 16.89
C VAL A 140 1.47 19.78 18.01
N ASP A 141 0.73 19.50 19.08
CA ASP A 141 0.67 20.39 20.25
C ASP A 141 2.06 20.57 20.88
N GLU A 142 2.84 19.49 21.03
CA GLU A 142 4.21 19.57 21.56
C GLU A 142 5.10 20.53 20.76
N LEU A 143 5.07 20.44 19.43
CA LEU A 143 5.95 21.21 18.55
C LEU A 143 5.46 22.65 18.31
N PHE A 144 4.15 22.88 18.34
CA PHE A 144 3.56 24.12 17.82
C PHE A 144 2.77 24.94 18.85
N ALA A 145 2.36 24.36 19.98
CA ALA A 145 1.61 25.11 21.00
C ALA A 145 2.48 26.17 21.70
N GLU A 146 1.82 27.20 22.22
CA GLU A 146 2.45 28.22 23.05
C GLU A 146 2.60 27.71 24.48
N ARG A 147 3.82 27.76 25.02
CA ARG A 147 4.07 27.52 26.44
C ARG A 147 4.41 28.84 27.10
N THR A 148 3.68 29.16 28.16
CA THR A 148 3.84 30.40 28.94
C THR A 148 5.12 30.44 29.77
N SER A 149 5.84 29.31 29.90
CA SER A 149 7.13 29.21 30.59
C SER A 149 8.16 28.52 29.69
N CYS A 150 9.33 29.17 29.52
CA CYS A 150 10.55 28.71 28.85
C CYS A 150 10.33 27.93 27.52
N ASP A 151 10.47 28.61 26.38
CA ASP A 151 10.39 27.97 25.06
C ASP A 151 11.61 27.07 24.81
N PHE A 152 11.47 25.77 25.10
CA PHE A 152 12.54 24.78 24.93
C PHE A 152 13.11 24.76 23.50
N TYR A 153 12.25 24.86 22.48
CA TYR A 153 12.66 24.68 21.08
C TYR A 153 13.42 25.90 20.51
N GLY A 154 13.26 27.08 21.12
CA GLY A 154 13.94 28.32 20.70
C GLY A 154 13.62 28.77 19.27
N ASP A 155 14.15 29.94 18.89
CA ASP A 155 13.80 30.59 17.62
C ASP A 155 14.25 29.80 16.38
N ASP A 156 15.39 29.09 16.45
CA ASP A 156 15.94 28.32 15.32
C ASP A 156 15.02 27.16 14.91
N VAL A 157 14.48 26.41 15.88
CA VAL A 157 13.54 25.32 15.60
C VAL A 157 12.20 25.89 15.15
N ARG A 158 11.75 27.01 15.73
CA ARG A 158 10.52 27.70 15.30
C ARG A 158 10.61 28.17 13.84
N ALA A 159 11.75 28.73 13.42
CA ALA A 159 12.00 29.11 12.03
C ALA A 159 12.00 27.88 11.09
N LEU A 160 12.60 26.77 11.52
CA LEU A 160 12.55 25.51 10.76
C LEU A 160 11.12 25.00 10.64
N LEU A 161 10.35 24.97 11.73
CA LEU A 161 8.96 24.51 11.73
C LEU A 161 8.09 25.37 10.80
N PHE A 162 8.33 26.68 10.77
CA PHE A 162 7.68 27.60 9.82
C PHE A 162 7.94 27.21 8.36
N GLU A 163 9.19 26.89 7.99
CA GLU A 163 9.55 26.33 6.67
C GLU A 163 8.81 25.01 6.40
N LYS A 164 8.77 24.10 7.40
CA LYS A 164 8.19 22.77 7.24
C LYS A 164 6.67 22.76 7.11
N VAL A 165 5.95 23.71 7.71
CA VAL A 165 4.49 23.87 7.51
C VAL A 165 4.17 24.19 6.04
N ALA A 166 5.00 25.00 5.38
CA ALA A 166 4.84 25.32 3.96
C ALA A 166 5.40 24.25 3.00
N ALA A 167 6.08 23.22 3.53
CA ALA A 167 6.68 22.17 2.73
C ALA A 167 5.62 21.29 2.03
N ARG A 168 6.06 20.66 0.94
CA ARG A 168 5.24 19.75 0.13
C ARG A 168 5.81 18.34 0.17
N ASP A 169 4.93 17.36 0.22
CA ASP A 169 5.29 15.97 -0.01
C ASP A 169 5.45 15.66 -1.52
N GLU A 170 5.70 14.40 -1.84
CA GLU A 170 5.86 13.91 -3.21
C GLU A 170 4.60 14.03 -4.09
N GLU A 171 3.40 14.14 -3.51
CA GLU A 171 2.14 14.43 -4.20
C GLU A 171 1.88 15.94 -4.35
N GLY A 172 2.75 16.78 -3.77
CA GLY A 172 2.57 18.23 -3.73
C GLY A 172 1.62 18.70 -2.63
N ASN A 173 1.19 17.82 -1.73
CA ASN A 173 0.32 18.14 -0.61
C ASN A 173 1.07 18.96 0.43
N THR A 174 0.45 20.02 0.91
CA THR A 174 0.87 20.71 2.13
C THR A 174 0.32 19.99 3.36
N VAL A 175 0.78 20.36 4.56
CA VAL A 175 0.21 19.83 5.81
C VAL A 175 -1.31 20.05 5.90
N PHE A 176 -1.82 21.17 5.36
CA PHE A 176 -3.25 21.48 5.35
C PHE A 176 -4.07 20.55 4.43
N HIS A 177 -3.48 20.01 3.36
CA HIS A 177 -4.15 18.99 2.56
C HIS A 177 -4.33 17.70 3.35
N LEU A 178 -3.32 17.29 4.12
CA LEU A 178 -3.40 16.08 4.94
C LEU A 178 -4.34 16.27 6.13
N CYS A 179 -4.33 17.42 6.80
CA CYS A 179 -5.31 17.72 7.84
C CYS A 179 -6.74 17.70 7.27
N ALA A 180 -6.94 18.25 6.07
CA ALA A 180 -8.23 18.23 5.39
C ALA A 180 -8.66 16.81 5.01
N ARG A 181 -7.77 16.04 4.39
CA ARG A 181 -8.01 14.64 3.98
C ARG A 181 -8.41 13.74 5.15
N TYR A 182 -7.69 13.85 6.27
CA TYR A 182 -7.88 12.98 7.44
C TYR A 182 -8.79 13.59 8.52
N ASP A 183 -9.39 14.75 8.25
CA ASP A 183 -10.30 15.46 9.14
C ASP A 183 -9.69 15.80 10.52
N LEU A 184 -8.40 16.17 10.53
CA LEU A 184 -7.62 16.53 11.71
C LEU A 184 -7.80 18.02 12.03
N VAL A 185 -9.00 18.40 12.50
CA VAL A 185 -9.40 19.80 12.72
C VAL A 185 -8.48 20.51 13.72
N LYS A 186 -8.15 19.86 14.85
CA LYS A 186 -7.28 20.45 15.87
C LYS A 186 -5.87 20.70 15.34
N CYS A 187 -5.29 19.73 14.63
CA CYS A 187 -3.99 19.91 13.97
C CYS A 187 -4.02 21.06 12.95
N LEU A 188 -5.09 21.17 12.16
CA LEU A 188 -5.30 22.26 11.21
C LEU A 188 -5.24 23.62 11.92
N ASP A 189 -6.00 23.77 13.01
CA ASP A 189 -6.08 25.01 13.79
C ASP A 189 -4.74 25.40 14.40
N VAL A 190 -4.05 24.45 15.03
CA VAL A 190 -2.75 24.67 15.68
C VAL A 190 -1.69 25.10 14.67
N LEU A 191 -1.58 24.40 13.54
CA LEU A 191 -0.61 24.71 12.49
C LEU A 191 -0.90 26.07 11.83
N ALA A 192 -2.16 26.38 11.56
CA ALA A 192 -2.56 27.67 10.99
C ALA A 192 -2.31 28.84 11.93
N ALA A 193 -2.65 28.69 13.22
CA ALA A 193 -2.40 29.71 14.23
C ALA A 193 -0.90 29.98 14.40
N PHE A 194 -0.09 28.93 14.46
CA PHE A 194 1.36 29.04 14.49
C PHE A 194 1.91 29.78 13.25
N TYR A 195 1.48 29.38 12.05
CA TYR A 195 1.96 29.98 10.81
C TYR A 195 1.64 31.48 10.70
N ARG A 196 0.42 31.90 11.08
CA ARG A 196 0.03 33.32 11.12
C ARG A 196 0.91 34.15 12.05
N ARG A 197 1.21 33.64 13.25
CA ARG A 197 2.05 34.35 14.22
C ARG A 197 3.48 34.52 13.72
N GLN A 198 4.06 33.48 13.14
CA GLN A 198 5.42 33.54 12.59
C GLN A 198 5.51 34.49 11.40
N LEU A 199 4.49 34.53 10.54
CA LEU A 199 4.40 35.51 9.45
C LEU A 199 4.38 36.95 9.99
N ALA A 200 3.57 37.23 11.01
CA ALA A 200 3.49 38.55 11.64
C ALA A 200 4.82 38.97 12.31
N ALA A 201 5.53 38.02 12.93
CA ALA A 201 6.83 38.28 13.53
C ALA A 201 7.89 38.63 12.47
N GLN A 202 7.91 37.95 11.32
CA GLN A 202 8.83 38.27 10.22
C GLN A 202 8.56 39.63 9.57
N GLU A 203 7.29 40.04 9.43
CA GLU A 203 6.97 41.37 8.89
C GLU A 203 7.44 42.52 9.79
N THR A 204 7.61 42.26 11.10
CA THR A 204 8.22 43.23 12.02
C THR A 204 9.75 43.27 11.97
N SER A 205 10.42 42.21 11.50
CA SER A 205 11.89 42.15 11.39
C SER A 205 12.42 42.59 10.01
N ASP A 206 11.70 42.28 8.92
CA ASP A 206 12.12 42.54 7.53
C ASP A 206 12.02 44.03 7.14
N ALA A 207 11.47 44.89 8.01
CA ALA A 207 11.54 46.34 7.86
C ALA A 207 12.98 46.91 7.95
N ALA A 208 13.99 46.06 8.24
CA ALA A 208 15.37 46.47 8.45
C ALA A 208 16.41 45.90 7.44
N ASP A 209 16.06 44.99 6.53
CA ASP A 209 17.04 44.40 5.59
C ASP A 209 16.42 44.07 4.21
N GLU A 210 16.71 44.90 3.20
CA GLU A 210 16.25 44.75 1.81
C GLU A 210 17.06 43.67 1.04
N GLY A 211 17.11 42.45 1.58
CA GLY A 211 17.73 41.29 0.94
C GLY A 211 16.78 40.54 0.01
N GLN A 212 17.30 40.03 -1.13
CA GLN A 212 16.58 39.23 -2.13
C GLN A 212 16.16 37.82 -1.62
N GLN A 213 15.39 37.72 -0.53
CA GLN A 213 14.71 36.48 -0.13
C GLN A 213 13.25 36.48 -0.63
N LYS A 214 12.76 35.33 -1.10
CA LYS A 214 11.35 35.20 -1.51
C LYS A 214 10.46 35.38 -0.28
N LYS A 215 9.62 36.42 -0.27
CA LYS A 215 8.66 36.68 0.80
C LYS A 215 7.80 35.43 1.07
N PRO A 216 7.61 35.01 2.33
CA PRO A 216 6.75 33.88 2.68
C PRO A 216 5.30 34.12 2.21
N LEU A 217 4.60 33.05 1.85
CA LEU A 217 3.21 33.13 1.42
C LEU A 217 2.30 33.43 2.62
N ALA A 218 1.29 34.28 2.42
CA ALA A 218 0.19 34.42 3.37
C ALA A 218 -0.51 33.07 3.60
N LEU A 219 -1.11 32.88 4.78
CA LEU A 219 -1.79 31.62 5.10
C LEU A 219 -2.92 31.35 4.10
N GLU A 220 -3.66 32.38 3.75
CA GLU A 220 -4.76 32.33 2.80
C GLU A 220 -4.28 31.78 1.45
N THR A 221 -3.14 32.28 0.95
CA THR A 221 -2.52 31.76 -0.29
C THR A 221 -2.06 30.31 -0.15
N LEU A 222 -1.61 29.90 1.04
CA LEU A 222 -1.15 28.52 1.29
C LEU A 222 -2.33 27.53 1.35
N LEU A 223 -3.46 27.94 1.93
CA LEU A 223 -4.72 27.20 1.96
C LEU A 223 -5.39 27.10 0.59
N GLU A 224 -5.03 27.98 -0.36
CA GLU A 224 -5.55 27.95 -1.74
C GLU A 224 -4.63 27.24 -2.73
N LYS A 225 -3.48 26.73 -2.27
CA LYS A 225 -2.46 26.20 -3.16
C LYS A 225 -2.77 24.75 -3.54
N GLY A 226 -3.04 24.48 -4.81
CA GLY A 226 -3.28 23.11 -5.29
C GLY A 226 -2.06 22.18 -5.16
N ASN A 227 -2.31 20.89 -4.93
CA ASN A 227 -1.33 19.80 -5.04
C ASN A 227 -1.02 19.48 -6.53
N LYS A 228 -0.32 18.39 -6.83
CA LYS A 228 0.06 18.05 -8.21
C LYS A 228 -1.12 17.77 -9.14
N VAL A 229 -2.26 17.33 -8.60
CA VAL A 229 -3.50 17.12 -9.36
C VAL A 229 -4.41 18.35 -9.35
N GLY A 230 -3.94 19.46 -8.76
CA GLY A 230 -4.67 20.73 -8.66
C GLY A 230 -5.73 20.78 -7.56
N PHE A 231 -5.80 19.76 -6.70
CA PHE A 231 -6.72 19.73 -5.57
C PHE A 231 -6.20 20.66 -4.48
N ARG A 232 -7.06 21.55 -4.02
CA ARG A 232 -6.83 22.40 -2.83
C ARG A 232 -7.26 21.64 -1.57
N PRO A 233 -6.85 22.07 -0.36
CA PRO A 233 -7.33 21.51 0.90
C PRO A 233 -8.85 21.32 0.98
N LEU A 234 -9.66 22.26 0.48
CA LEU A 234 -11.12 22.09 0.46
C LEU A 234 -11.56 20.93 -0.45
N HIS A 235 -10.94 20.75 -1.62
CA HIS A 235 -11.23 19.62 -2.50
C HIS A 235 -10.88 18.29 -1.83
N GLU A 236 -9.76 18.22 -1.12
CA GLU A 236 -9.39 17.04 -0.32
C GLU A 236 -10.40 16.79 0.80
N ALA A 237 -10.81 17.81 1.57
CA ALA A 237 -11.79 17.63 2.62
C ALA A 237 -13.12 17.07 2.06
N VAL A 238 -13.57 17.59 0.91
CA VAL A 238 -14.80 17.15 0.26
C VAL A 238 -14.66 15.75 -0.33
N LYS A 239 -13.59 15.44 -1.07
CA LYS A 239 -13.33 14.11 -1.67
C LYS A 239 -13.35 13.01 -0.61
N TYR A 240 -12.79 13.29 0.56
CA TYR A 240 -12.66 12.31 1.65
C TYR A 240 -13.80 12.38 2.68
N ARG A 241 -14.83 13.20 2.44
CA ARG A 241 -16.00 13.39 3.34
C ARG A 241 -15.60 13.84 4.76
N ALA A 242 -14.56 14.66 4.85
CA ALA A 242 -14.05 15.24 6.09
C ALA A 242 -14.86 16.48 6.49
N ALA A 243 -16.03 16.25 7.08
CA ALA A 243 -16.99 17.30 7.40
C ALA A 243 -16.47 18.36 8.38
N GLY A 244 -15.67 17.95 9.38
CA GLY A 244 -15.10 18.87 10.36
C GLY A 244 -14.12 19.85 9.71
N ALA A 245 -13.17 19.33 8.94
CA ALA A 245 -12.18 20.13 8.23
C ALA A 245 -12.81 20.99 7.14
N ALA A 246 -13.78 20.44 6.37
CA ALA A 246 -14.51 21.22 5.37
C ALA A 246 -15.24 22.41 6.01
N ARG A 247 -15.97 22.19 7.13
CA ARG A 247 -16.61 23.28 7.90
C ARG A 247 -15.58 24.31 8.30
N ARG A 248 -14.49 23.88 8.94
CA ARG A 248 -13.48 24.78 9.47
C ARG A 248 -12.85 25.64 8.37
N LEU A 249 -12.50 25.04 7.23
CA LEU A 249 -11.96 25.74 6.07
C LEU A 249 -12.92 26.80 5.52
N VAL A 250 -14.21 26.47 5.39
CA VAL A 250 -15.21 27.37 4.80
C VAL A 250 -15.65 28.47 5.78
N SER A 251 -16.03 28.13 7.02
CA SER A 251 -16.62 29.09 7.94
C SER A 251 -15.59 30.02 8.59
N GLU A 252 -14.40 29.50 8.91
CA GLU A 252 -13.43 30.21 9.78
C GLU A 252 -12.22 30.69 8.99
N TYR A 253 -11.69 29.86 8.10
CA TYR A 253 -10.60 30.28 7.21
C TYR A 253 -11.10 30.97 5.94
N ARG A 254 -12.41 30.95 5.67
CA ARG A 254 -13.05 31.59 4.53
C ARG A 254 -12.31 31.31 3.23
N VAL A 255 -11.97 30.05 2.98
CA VAL A 255 -11.39 29.64 1.69
C VAL A 255 -12.41 29.79 0.57
N ASP A 256 -11.91 29.88 -0.65
CA ASP A 256 -12.71 29.90 -1.86
C ASP A 256 -13.50 28.58 -2.02
N VAL A 257 -14.80 28.71 -2.25
CA VAL A 257 -15.73 27.58 -2.46
C VAL A 257 -15.98 27.29 -3.94
N ASN A 258 -15.53 28.16 -4.85
CA ASN A 258 -15.63 28.00 -6.30
C ASN A 258 -14.30 27.70 -7.04
N PRO A 259 -13.17 27.33 -6.40
CA PRO A 259 -11.95 27.09 -7.15
C PRO A 259 -12.10 25.85 -8.01
N VAL A 260 -11.48 25.85 -9.18
CA VAL A 260 -11.57 24.73 -10.12
C VAL A 260 -10.26 23.94 -10.20
N THR A 261 -10.38 22.62 -10.34
CA THR A 261 -9.27 21.73 -10.72
C THR A 261 -8.92 21.89 -12.22
N PRO A 262 -7.85 21.26 -12.74
CA PRO A 262 -7.58 21.21 -14.18
C PRO A 262 -8.70 20.60 -15.03
N LEU A 263 -9.59 19.81 -14.42
CA LEU A 263 -10.80 19.26 -15.05
C LEU A 263 -12.02 20.19 -14.88
N HIS A 264 -11.80 21.44 -14.51
CA HIS A 264 -12.84 22.42 -14.19
C HIS A 264 -13.83 21.99 -13.10
N GLN A 265 -13.43 21.05 -12.24
CA GLN A 265 -14.29 20.57 -11.14
C GLN A 265 -14.19 21.52 -9.95
N THR A 266 -15.33 22.00 -9.47
CA THR A 266 -15.43 22.75 -8.21
C THR A 266 -15.54 21.80 -7.01
N PRO A 267 -15.40 22.27 -5.76
CA PRO A 267 -15.74 21.48 -4.57
C PRO A 267 -17.14 20.86 -4.64
N ALA A 268 -18.13 21.52 -5.26
CA ALA A 268 -19.46 20.94 -5.43
C ALA A 268 -19.47 19.69 -6.33
N HIS A 269 -18.70 19.70 -7.43
CA HIS A 269 -18.55 18.52 -8.30
C HIS A 269 -17.88 17.38 -7.55
N VAL A 270 -16.83 17.68 -6.77
CA VAL A 270 -16.15 16.66 -5.95
C VAL A 270 -17.09 16.11 -4.86
N ALA A 271 -17.98 16.93 -4.29
CA ALA A 271 -19.00 16.48 -3.34
C ALA A 271 -20.00 15.52 -3.99
N ALA A 272 -20.42 15.83 -5.23
CA ALA A 272 -21.28 14.97 -6.02
C ALA A 272 -20.63 13.60 -6.31
N LEU A 273 -19.37 13.58 -6.76
CA LEU A 273 -18.62 12.35 -7.00
C LEU A 273 -18.41 11.50 -5.73
N ALA A 274 -18.28 12.14 -4.58
CA ALA A 274 -18.07 11.47 -3.30
C ALA A 274 -19.38 11.07 -2.58
N GLY A 275 -20.54 11.47 -3.10
CA GLY A 275 -21.82 11.31 -2.42
C GLY A 275 -21.86 12.02 -1.06
N PHE A 276 -21.33 13.25 -1.00
CA PHE A 276 -21.15 13.99 0.25
C PHE A 276 -22.22 15.06 0.46
N ASP A 277 -23.41 14.64 0.90
CA ASP A 277 -24.57 15.52 1.14
C ASP A 277 -24.26 16.69 2.08
N GLU A 278 -23.67 16.39 3.24
CA GLU A 278 -23.29 17.41 4.22
C GLU A 278 -22.25 18.39 3.66
N GLY A 279 -21.39 17.95 2.73
CA GLY A 279 -20.44 18.80 2.04
C GLY A 279 -21.09 19.92 1.23
N VAL A 280 -22.19 19.61 0.52
CA VAL A 280 -22.95 20.61 -0.25
C VAL A 280 -23.53 21.68 0.68
N GLU A 281 -24.05 21.28 1.83
CA GLU A 281 -24.60 22.20 2.81
C GLU A 281 -23.53 23.10 3.45
N ILE A 282 -22.34 22.56 3.69
CA ILE A 282 -21.17 23.34 4.15
C ILE A 282 -20.81 24.41 3.12
N LEU A 283 -20.75 24.05 1.83
CA LEU A 283 -20.42 25.00 0.75
C LEU A 283 -21.49 26.08 0.62
N ARG A 284 -22.77 25.71 0.69
CA ARG A 284 -23.91 26.63 0.60
C ARG A 284 -23.91 27.67 1.73
N LYS A 285 -23.51 27.28 2.94
CA LYS A 285 -23.40 28.13 4.14
C LYS A 285 -22.12 28.97 4.20
N SER A 286 -21.38 29.08 3.09
CA SER A 286 -20.18 29.91 3.04
C SER A 286 -20.45 31.36 3.48
N PRO A 287 -19.65 31.93 4.40
CA PRO A 287 -19.82 33.31 4.85
C PRO A 287 -19.16 34.35 3.92
N ARG A 288 -18.62 33.92 2.76
CA ARG A 288 -18.06 34.83 1.75
C ARG A 288 -19.17 35.57 0.99
N ASP A 289 -18.86 36.75 0.51
CA ASP A 289 -19.77 37.54 -0.35
C ASP A 289 -20.07 36.79 -1.66
N GLU A 290 -19.10 36.05 -2.19
CA GLU A 290 -19.29 35.16 -3.32
C GLU A 290 -19.84 33.81 -2.85
N ALA A 291 -21.10 33.54 -3.19
CA ALA A 291 -21.77 32.29 -2.89
C ALA A 291 -21.20 31.12 -3.70
N ALA A 292 -21.36 29.90 -3.19
CA ALA A 292 -21.02 28.68 -3.93
C ALA A 292 -21.85 28.61 -5.22
N ASN A 293 -21.17 28.46 -6.36
CA ASN A 293 -21.80 28.37 -7.67
C ASN A 293 -21.95 26.91 -8.09
N PHE A 294 -23.16 26.38 -7.87
CA PHE A 294 -23.52 25.00 -8.20
C PHE A 294 -23.81 24.80 -9.70
N SER A 295 -24.02 25.88 -10.46
CA SER A 295 -24.33 25.86 -11.90
C SER A 295 -23.11 25.80 -12.82
N LEU A 296 -21.90 25.93 -12.26
CA LEU A 296 -20.67 25.77 -13.02
C LEU A 296 -20.60 24.38 -13.63
N LYS A 297 -20.02 24.31 -14.83
CA LYS A 297 -19.83 23.07 -15.56
C LYS A 297 -18.37 22.63 -15.52
N ASP A 298 -18.16 21.33 -15.33
CA ASP A 298 -16.85 20.72 -15.44
C ASP A 298 -16.37 20.59 -16.90
N SER A 299 -15.22 19.95 -17.12
CA SER A 299 -14.68 19.70 -18.46
C SER A 299 -15.58 18.81 -19.34
N HIS A 300 -16.52 18.09 -18.75
CA HIS A 300 -17.50 17.25 -19.44
C HIS A 300 -18.82 17.99 -19.71
N GLY A 301 -18.92 19.27 -19.30
CA GLY A 301 -20.11 20.08 -19.49
C GLY A 301 -21.23 19.76 -18.50
N CYS A 302 -20.94 19.01 -17.43
CA CYS A 302 -21.89 18.61 -16.40
C CYS A 302 -21.86 19.58 -15.22
N THR A 303 -23.03 19.93 -14.67
CA THR A 303 -23.11 20.59 -13.35
C THR A 303 -22.93 19.58 -12.22
N ALA A 304 -22.74 20.06 -10.99
CA ALA A 304 -22.65 19.18 -9.82
C ALA A 304 -23.91 18.30 -9.66
N ALA A 305 -25.11 18.83 -9.91
CA ALA A 305 -26.35 18.05 -9.87
C ALA A 305 -26.35 16.92 -10.91
N GLN A 306 -25.91 17.21 -12.14
CA GLN A 306 -25.82 16.22 -13.22
C GLN A 306 -24.78 15.13 -12.92
N VAL A 307 -23.68 15.48 -12.25
CA VAL A 307 -22.70 14.50 -11.75
C VAL A 307 -23.32 13.60 -10.68
N ALA A 308 -24.07 14.17 -9.73
CA ALA A 308 -24.77 13.38 -8.70
C ALA A 308 -25.80 12.42 -9.30
N HIS A 309 -26.52 12.86 -10.34
CA HIS A 309 -27.43 12.03 -11.13
C HIS A 309 -26.69 10.84 -11.76
N ARG A 310 -25.59 11.10 -12.48
CA ARG A 310 -24.75 10.05 -13.10
C ARG A 310 -24.22 9.05 -12.07
N CYS A 311 -23.88 9.52 -10.87
CA CYS A 311 -23.42 8.68 -9.76
C CYS A 311 -24.53 7.86 -9.09
N GLY A 312 -25.81 8.07 -9.43
CA GLY A 312 -26.94 7.41 -8.79
C GLY A 312 -27.33 8.00 -7.42
N PHE A 313 -26.90 9.22 -7.10
CA PHE A 313 -27.22 9.89 -5.83
C PHE A 313 -28.46 10.79 -5.95
N ALA A 314 -29.64 10.19 -6.13
CA ALA A 314 -30.89 10.92 -6.40
C ALA A 314 -31.26 11.98 -5.32
N ALA A 315 -31.00 11.69 -4.05
CA ALA A 315 -31.23 12.66 -2.97
C ALA A 315 -30.29 13.86 -3.10
N LEU A 316 -28.99 13.62 -3.32
CA LEU A 316 -27.97 14.64 -3.51
C LEU A 316 -28.22 15.48 -4.77
N GLU A 317 -28.65 14.87 -5.86
CA GLU A 317 -29.08 15.56 -7.08
C GLU A 317 -30.19 16.57 -6.77
N THR A 318 -31.24 16.14 -6.06
CA THR A 318 -32.36 17.00 -5.67
C THR A 318 -31.88 18.20 -4.86
N ARG A 319 -30.96 17.97 -3.91
CA ARG A 319 -30.37 19.04 -3.10
C ARG A 319 -29.57 20.03 -3.94
N LEU A 320 -28.74 19.52 -4.86
CA LEU A 320 -27.90 20.33 -5.73
C LEU A 320 -28.75 21.17 -6.69
N LEU A 321 -29.83 20.62 -7.25
CA LEU A 321 -30.79 21.39 -8.06
C LEU A 321 -31.47 22.49 -7.25
N ALA A 322 -31.90 22.21 -6.01
CA ALA A 322 -32.47 23.23 -5.13
C ALA A 322 -31.47 24.35 -4.82
N ALA A 323 -30.20 23.99 -4.63
CA ALA A 323 -29.11 24.94 -4.40
C ALA A 323 -28.77 25.77 -5.66
N GLU A 324 -28.82 25.19 -6.85
CA GLU A 324 -28.68 25.90 -8.14
C GLU A 324 -29.80 26.95 -8.35
N GLU A 325 -31.03 26.62 -7.95
CA GLU A 325 -32.20 27.51 -8.06
C GLU A 325 -32.30 28.57 -6.94
N GLY A 326 -31.40 28.55 -5.96
CA GLY A 326 -31.40 29.49 -4.82
C GLY A 326 -32.58 29.29 -3.85
N ARG A 327 -33.20 28.11 -3.81
CA ARG A 327 -34.32 27.80 -2.91
C ARG A 327 -33.80 27.38 -1.53
N ALA A 328 -34.49 27.79 -0.47
CA ALA A 328 -34.23 27.29 0.88
C ALA A 328 -34.76 25.84 0.99
N GLU A 329 -33.95 24.91 1.50
CA GLU A 329 -34.42 23.54 1.76
C GLU A 329 -35.37 23.46 2.95
N ALA A 330 -36.28 22.48 2.88
CA ALA A 330 -36.99 21.93 4.02
C ALA A 330 -36.00 21.22 4.97
N GLU A 331 -36.33 21.22 6.28
CA GLU A 331 -35.54 20.61 7.35
C GLU A 331 -34.91 19.26 6.95
N PRO A 332 -33.67 18.99 7.38
CA PRO A 332 -32.99 17.74 7.07
C PRO A 332 -33.88 16.58 7.51
N ALA A 333 -34.31 15.75 6.55
CA ALA A 333 -34.81 14.44 6.93
C ALA A 333 -33.66 13.75 7.66
N ASP A 334 -33.89 13.42 8.94
CA ASP A 334 -32.98 12.69 9.80
C ASP A 334 -32.80 11.31 9.15
N HIS A 335 -31.87 11.25 8.20
CA HIS A 335 -31.60 10.07 7.40
C HIS A 335 -30.23 9.60 7.85
N GLN A 336 -30.24 8.85 8.95
CA GLN A 336 -29.38 7.67 9.00
C GLN A 336 -29.78 6.80 7.82
N VAL A 337 -29.25 7.10 6.62
CA VAL A 337 -29.40 6.20 5.48
C VAL A 337 -28.60 4.98 5.87
N GLU A 338 -29.26 3.97 6.42
CA GLU A 338 -28.70 2.63 6.48
C GLU A 338 -28.30 2.30 5.03
N VAL A 339 -26.99 2.29 4.76
CA VAL A 339 -26.47 1.86 3.47
C VAL A 339 -26.97 0.44 3.28
N ALA A 340 -27.87 0.24 2.31
CA ALA A 340 -28.45 -1.06 2.05
C ALA A 340 -27.31 -2.08 1.89
N GLN A 341 -27.46 -3.28 2.44
CA GLN A 341 -26.38 -4.29 2.42
C GLN A 341 -25.82 -4.52 1.01
N LYS A 342 -26.69 -4.45 0.00
CA LYS A 342 -26.34 -4.56 -1.42
C LYS A 342 -25.41 -3.47 -1.97
N ASP A 343 -25.28 -2.34 -1.30
CA ASP A 343 -24.46 -1.18 -1.72
C ASP A 343 -23.13 -1.09 -0.95
N GLN A 344 -22.87 -2.03 -0.04
CA GLN A 344 -21.65 -2.08 0.77
C GLN A 344 -20.52 -2.83 0.07
N THR A 345 -19.28 -2.42 0.32
CA THR A 345 -18.08 -3.17 -0.05
C THR A 345 -17.65 -4.06 1.10
N ARG A 346 -17.32 -5.33 0.82
CA ARG A 346 -16.83 -6.25 1.85
C ARG A 346 -15.33 -6.51 1.74
N PHE A 347 -14.63 -6.46 2.86
CA PHE A 347 -13.23 -6.88 2.96
C PHE A 347 -13.16 -8.24 3.63
N PHE A 348 -12.61 -9.22 2.93
CA PHE A 348 -12.38 -10.56 3.43
C PHE A 348 -10.94 -10.68 3.91
N PHE A 349 -10.75 -10.97 5.19
CA PHE A 349 -9.44 -11.15 5.79
C PHE A 349 -9.48 -12.24 6.86
N HIS A 350 -8.67 -13.29 6.73
CA HIS A 350 -8.55 -14.34 7.75
C HIS A 350 -7.13 -14.41 8.31
N PRO A 351 -6.92 -14.47 9.65
CA PRO A 351 -5.58 -14.52 10.25
C PRO A 351 -4.67 -15.66 9.79
N GLU A 352 -5.22 -16.78 9.28
CA GLU A 352 -4.39 -17.87 8.72
C GLU A 352 -3.50 -17.46 7.55
N VAL A 353 -3.75 -16.33 6.89
CA VAL A 353 -2.86 -15.83 5.82
C VAL A 353 -1.46 -15.45 6.35
N TRP A 354 -1.33 -15.15 7.64
CA TRP A 354 -0.04 -14.97 8.32
C TRP A 354 0.71 -16.27 8.52
N ARG A 355 0.00 -17.41 8.59
CA ARG A 355 0.60 -18.71 8.92
C ARG A 355 1.42 -19.32 7.78
N HIS A 356 1.35 -18.76 6.57
CA HIS A 356 2.32 -19.06 5.52
C HIS A 356 3.67 -18.43 5.88
N LEU A 357 4.57 -19.16 6.53
CA LEU A 357 5.83 -18.62 7.07
C LEU A 357 7.06 -19.25 6.39
N PRO A 358 7.31 -18.98 5.09
CA PRO A 358 8.46 -19.53 4.39
C PRO A 358 9.81 -19.03 4.93
N MET A 359 9.81 -18.01 5.79
CA MET A 359 10.96 -17.51 6.52
C MET A 359 10.50 -16.87 7.85
N ALA A 360 11.44 -16.63 8.78
CA ALA A 360 11.23 -15.80 9.96
C ALA A 360 10.89 -14.34 9.60
N TYR A 361 10.22 -13.64 10.51
CA TYR A 361 9.99 -12.20 10.41
C TYR A 361 11.31 -11.43 10.31
N HIS A 362 11.31 -10.31 9.58
CA HIS A 362 12.51 -9.52 9.45
C HIS A 362 12.88 -8.90 10.80
N ARG A 363 14.17 -8.96 11.11
CA ARG A 363 14.76 -8.18 12.17
C ARG A 363 15.68 -7.16 11.54
N ARG A 364 15.54 -5.91 11.97
CA ARG A 364 16.38 -4.79 11.56
C ARG A 364 17.86 -5.12 11.75
N GLY A 365 18.69 -4.86 10.74
CA GLY A 365 20.10 -5.27 10.72
C GLY A 365 20.36 -6.76 10.47
N GLY A 366 19.31 -7.58 10.34
CA GLY A 366 19.38 -8.93 9.81
C GLY A 366 19.26 -8.97 8.28
N PRO A 367 19.22 -10.16 7.66
CA PRO A 367 19.03 -10.28 6.22
C PRO A 367 17.67 -9.70 5.79
N ASP A 368 17.64 -9.12 4.59
CA ASP A 368 16.41 -8.62 3.98
C ASP A 368 15.38 -9.76 3.87
N PRO A 369 14.10 -9.49 4.18
CA PRO A 369 13.07 -10.51 4.04
C PRO A 369 12.84 -10.86 2.57
N PRO A 370 12.38 -12.10 2.28
CA PRO A 370 11.93 -12.43 0.95
C PRO A 370 10.79 -11.48 0.58
N PRO A 371 10.64 -11.13 -0.70
CA PRO A 371 9.58 -10.23 -1.14
C PRO A 371 8.21 -10.64 -0.61
N GLU A 372 7.85 -11.92 -0.75
CA GLU A 372 6.62 -12.49 -0.21
C GLU A 372 6.78 -12.89 1.27
N ASN A 373 6.33 -12.02 2.17
CA ASN A 373 6.40 -12.24 3.61
C ASN A 373 5.18 -11.66 4.35
N PRO A 374 4.94 -12.06 5.62
CA PRO A 374 3.77 -11.63 6.40
C PRO A 374 3.65 -10.12 6.62
N GLU A 375 4.77 -9.37 6.61
CA GLU A 375 4.77 -7.93 6.88
C GLU A 375 4.04 -7.11 5.81
N ARG A 376 3.88 -7.68 4.62
CA ARG A 376 2.98 -7.16 3.58
C ARG A 376 1.56 -7.03 4.13
N ILE A 377 1.07 -8.09 4.77
CA ILE A 377 -0.28 -8.13 5.34
C ILE A 377 -0.37 -7.18 6.54
N ASP A 378 0.63 -7.17 7.42
CA ASP A 378 0.66 -6.26 8.59
C ASP A 378 0.52 -4.80 8.15
N THR A 379 1.26 -4.43 7.11
CA THR A 379 1.21 -3.09 6.51
C THR A 379 -0.20 -2.66 6.04
N LEU A 380 -1.09 -3.62 5.77
CA LEU A 380 -2.46 -3.36 5.38
C LEU A 380 -3.44 -3.40 6.56
N VAL A 381 -3.34 -4.41 7.43
CA VAL A 381 -4.42 -4.76 8.38
C VAL A 381 -4.06 -4.64 9.85
N ASP A 382 -2.79 -4.41 10.19
CA ASP A 382 -2.35 -4.24 11.58
C ASP A 382 -3.13 -3.10 12.26
N PRO A 383 -3.60 -3.27 13.51
CA PRO A 383 -4.39 -2.26 14.20
C PRO A 383 -3.63 -0.95 14.50
N VAL A 384 -2.30 -0.99 14.58
CA VAL A 384 -1.45 0.17 14.88
C VAL A 384 -1.02 0.89 13.61
N PHE A 385 -0.58 0.19 12.58
CA PHE A 385 -0.01 0.84 11.38
C PHE A 385 -0.58 0.32 10.05
N GLY A 386 -1.62 -0.50 10.08
CA GLY A 386 -2.26 -1.02 8.87
C GLY A 386 -3.06 0.07 8.16
N ILE A 387 -2.72 0.39 6.91
CA ILE A 387 -3.37 1.50 6.19
C ILE A 387 -4.88 1.32 6.01
N LEU A 388 -5.37 0.08 5.88
CA LEU A 388 -6.80 -0.22 5.75
C LEU A 388 -7.56 -0.11 7.08
N ARG A 389 -6.87 0.13 8.19
CA ARG A 389 -7.48 0.51 9.47
C ARG A 389 -7.71 2.01 9.60
N SER A 390 -7.23 2.81 8.65
CA SER A 390 -7.43 4.26 8.69
C SER A 390 -8.91 4.61 8.56
N ARG A 391 -9.27 5.80 9.08
CA ARG A 391 -10.64 6.32 9.11
C ARG A 391 -11.38 6.21 7.76
N GLU A 392 -10.65 6.33 6.66
CA GLU A 392 -11.17 6.19 5.30
C GLU A 392 -11.87 4.84 5.05
N PHE A 393 -11.34 3.74 5.60
CA PHE A 393 -11.81 2.38 5.35
C PHE A 393 -12.64 1.81 6.51
N GLN A 394 -12.95 2.65 7.50
CA GLN A 394 -13.84 2.33 8.62
C GLN A 394 -15.23 2.99 8.45
N ARG A 395 -15.56 3.43 7.23
CA ARG A 395 -16.85 4.02 6.88
C ARG A 395 -17.96 2.97 6.97
N GLN A 396 -19.21 3.43 7.15
CA GLN A 396 -20.38 2.56 7.30
C GLN A 396 -20.63 1.64 6.09
N ASN A 397 -20.20 2.06 4.89
CA ASN A 397 -20.34 1.30 3.66
C ASN A 397 -19.22 0.26 3.42
N VAL A 398 -18.32 0.07 4.38
CA VAL A 398 -17.27 -0.97 4.37
C VAL A 398 -17.54 -1.95 5.51
N LYS A 399 -17.55 -3.24 5.21
CA LYS A 399 -17.69 -4.31 6.21
C LYS A 399 -16.52 -5.28 6.14
N TRP A 400 -15.96 -5.60 7.30
CA TRP A 400 -14.92 -6.61 7.42
C TRP A 400 -15.55 -7.96 7.74
N ASP A 401 -15.06 -9.00 7.09
CA ASP A 401 -15.46 -10.38 7.30
C ASP A 401 -14.22 -11.22 7.58
N HIS A 402 -14.25 -11.87 8.74
CA HIS A 402 -13.16 -12.70 9.25
C HIS A 402 -13.54 -14.18 9.30
N GLU A 403 -14.80 -14.53 9.04
CA GLU A 403 -15.32 -15.89 9.14
C GLU A 403 -15.28 -16.56 7.77
N ILE A 404 -14.07 -16.81 7.28
CA ILE A 404 -13.84 -17.35 5.94
C ILE A 404 -13.56 -18.83 6.06
N GLU A 405 -14.26 -19.69 5.34
CA GLU A 405 -13.95 -21.12 5.23
C GLU A 405 -12.78 -21.37 4.27
N ARG A 406 -12.11 -22.52 4.37
CA ARG A 406 -11.14 -22.92 3.35
C ARG A 406 -11.90 -23.39 2.12
N ALA A 407 -11.37 -23.13 0.92
CA ALA A 407 -11.95 -23.68 -0.30
C ALA A 407 -12.04 -25.21 -0.21
N ASP A 408 -13.14 -25.77 -0.68
CA ASP A 408 -13.27 -27.21 -0.81
C ASP A 408 -12.20 -27.71 -1.80
N ILE A 409 -11.63 -28.88 -1.51
CA ILE A 409 -10.70 -29.52 -2.42
C ILE A 409 -11.34 -29.74 -3.79
N ALA A 410 -12.66 -29.99 -3.87
CA ALA A 410 -13.37 -30.10 -5.14
C ALA A 410 -13.29 -28.81 -5.97
N ASP A 411 -13.32 -27.64 -5.34
CA ASP A 411 -13.22 -26.34 -6.02
C ASP A 411 -11.78 -26.04 -6.43
N ILE A 412 -10.80 -26.36 -5.59
CA ILE A 412 -9.38 -26.28 -5.95
C ILE A 412 -9.07 -27.19 -7.15
N LEU A 413 -9.62 -28.42 -7.16
CA LEU A 413 -9.39 -29.40 -8.22
C LEU A 413 -10.07 -29.07 -9.55
N ARG A 414 -10.99 -28.08 -9.60
CA ARG A 414 -11.54 -27.57 -10.87
C ARG A 414 -10.49 -26.87 -11.72
N VAL A 415 -9.48 -26.29 -11.09
CA VAL A 415 -8.40 -25.58 -11.79
C VAL A 415 -7.08 -26.33 -11.69
N HIS A 416 -6.76 -26.90 -10.53
CA HIS A 416 -5.50 -27.62 -10.31
C HIS A 416 -5.64 -29.14 -10.45
N GLU A 417 -4.58 -29.80 -10.89
CA GLU A 417 -4.48 -31.26 -10.95
C GLU A 417 -4.26 -31.86 -9.56
N PHE A 418 -4.89 -33.00 -9.32
CA PHE A 418 -4.82 -33.66 -8.01
C PHE A 418 -3.38 -33.95 -7.58
N HIS A 419 -2.52 -34.37 -8.51
CA HIS A 419 -1.14 -34.67 -8.18
C HIS A 419 -0.37 -33.43 -7.68
N TYR A 420 -0.72 -32.22 -8.15
CA TYR A 420 -0.08 -30.97 -7.71
C TYR A 420 -0.55 -30.62 -6.30
N VAL A 421 -1.87 -30.59 -6.09
CA VAL A 421 -2.48 -30.33 -4.79
C VAL A 421 -2.00 -31.34 -3.73
N ASN A 422 -1.92 -32.62 -4.09
CA ASN A 422 -1.44 -33.66 -3.19
C ASN A 422 0.06 -33.52 -2.89
N ARG A 423 0.88 -33.12 -3.87
CA ARG A 423 2.32 -32.85 -3.66
C ARG A 423 2.54 -31.71 -2.68
N LEU A 424 1.79 -30.61 -2.80
CA LEU A 424 1.80 -29.50 -1.84
C LEU A 424 1.48 -30.00 -0.42
N ARG A 425 0.38 -30.74 -0.29
CA ARG A 425 -0.05 -31.31 1.00
C ARG A 425 1.01 -32.23 1.61
N GLN A 426 1.61 -33.10 0.79
CA GLN A 426 2.66 -34.03 1.21
C GLN A 426 3.97 -33.33 1.59
N LYS A 427 4.30 -32.19 0.96
CA LYS A 427 5.48 -31.39 1.36
C LYS A 427 5.25 -30.63 2.68
N CYS A 428 4.05 -30.14 2.94
CA CYS A 428 3.73 -29.46 4.21
C CYS A 428 3.60 -30.43 5.40
N ALA A 429 3.06 -31.63 5.19
CA ALA A 429 2.79 -32.60 6.26
C ALA A 429 4.01 -32.99 7.14
N PRO A 430 5.20 -33.33 6.60
CA PRO A 430 6.36 -33.70 7.41
C PRO A 430 6.97 -32.51 8.16
N LEU A 431 6.80 -31.28 7.67
CA LEU A 431 7.23 -30.06 8.38
C LEU A 431 6.49 -29.93 9.72
N ALA A 432 5.22 -30.33 9.77
CA ALA A 432 4.44 -30.36 11.01
C ALA A 432 5.02 -31.36 12.04
N ALA A 433 5.57 -32.48 11.58
CA ALA A 433 6.14 -33.51 12.44
C ALA A 433 7.52 -33.14 12.99
N SER A 434 8.32 -32.34 12.26
CA SER A 434 9.65 -31.87 12.72
C SER A 434 9.61 -30.85 13.86
N VAL A 435 8.46 -30.21 14.09
CA VAL A 435 8.23 -29.27 15.20
C VAL A 435 7.74 -30.01 16.46
N ALA A 436 7.16 -31.20 16.32
CA ALA A 436 6.67 -31.99 17.45
C ALA A 436 7.83 -32.58 18.29
N GLY A 437 8.16 -31.93 19.41
CA GLY A 437 9.10 -32.44 20.41
C GLY A 437 10.27 -31.52 20.78
N LYS A 438 10.36 -30.31 20.21
CA LYS A 438 11.30 -29.27 20.66
C LYS A 438 10.62 -28.37 21.70
N ALA A 439 11.38 -27.93 22.70
CA ALA A 439 10.87 -27.01 23.72
C ALA A 439 10.82 -25.59 23.12
N PRO A 440 9.72 -24.85 23.27
CA PRO A 440 9.58 -23.54 22.66
C PRO A 440 10.71 -22.62 23.11
N VAL A 441 11.48 -22.11 22.16
CA VAL A 441 12.50 -21.09 22.42
C VAL A 441 11.77 -19.79 22.73
N ALA A 442 11.89 -19.32 23.97
CA ALA A 442 11.30 -18.04 24.38
C ALA A 442 11.95 -16.88 23.61
N SER A 443 11.28 -16.39 22.57
CA SER A 443 11.67 -15.12 21.94
C SER A 443 11.35 -13.98 22.90
N LYS A 444 12.38 -13.22 23.31
CA LYS A 444 12.21 -12.00 24.12
C LYS A 444 11.77 -10.77 23.30
N ASN A 445 11.57 -10.91 22.00
CA ASN A 445 11.01 -9.89 21.12
C ASN A 445 9.98 -10.58 20.22
N ASP A 446 8.77 -10.79 20.74
CA ASP A 446 7.62 -10.83 19.86
C ASP A 446 7.30 -9.37 19.50
N GLY A 447 7.18 -9.05 18.21
CA GLY A 447 6.65 -7.77 17.76
C GLY A 447 5.12 -7.73 17.88
N THR A 448 4.54 -8.67 18.61
CA THR A 448 3.12 -8.92 18.77
C THR A 448 2.77 -8.68 20.24
N ASN A 449 2.87 -7.43 20.69
CA ASN A 449 1.96 -7.03 21.76
C ASN A 449 0.56 -7.34 21.23
N HIS A 450 0.00 -8.48 21.63
CA HIS A 450 -1.30 -8.97 21.22
C HIS A 450 -2.34 -7.96 21.72
N HIS A 451 -2.56 -6.91 20.94
CA HIS A 451 -3.65 -5.98 21.16
C HIS A 451 -4.92 -6.70 20.71
N GLN A 452 -5.63 -7.21 21.72
CA GLN A 452 -6.89 -7.90 21.57
C GLN A 452 -7.87 -7.02 20.77
N PHE A 453 -8.39 -7.55 19.66
CA PHE A 453 -9.38 -6.87 18.84
C PHE A 453 -10.65 -6.58 19.68
N PRO A 454 -11.23 -5.36 19.63
CA PRO A 454 -12.49 -5.07 20.29
C PRO A 454 -13.59 -5.98 19.73
N GLY A 455 -14.17 -6.86 20.56
CA GLY A 455 -15.31 -7.71 20.21
C GLY A 455 -15.02 -9.19 19.92
N GLN A 456 -13.78 -9.66 20.03
CA GLN A 456 -13.49 -11.11 19.91
C GLN A 456 -13.77 -11.88 21.21
N PRO A 457 -14.38 -13.08 21.17
CA PRO A 457 -14.31 -14.01 22.28
C PRO A 457 -12.84 -14.38 22.54
N LYS A 458 -12.45 -14.53 23.81
CA LYS A 458 -11.08 -14.92 24.20
C LYS A 458 -10.68 -16.17 23.40
N PRO A 459 -9.60 -16.13 22.59
CA PRO A 459 -9.03 -17.36 22.08
C PRO A 459 -8.61 -18.22 23.28
N ALA A 460 -8.85 -19.53 23.19
CA ALA A 460 -8.29 -20.47 24.16
C ALA A 460 -6.78 -20.20 24.23
N ARG A 461 -6.22 -20.12 25.44
CA ARG A 461 -4.78 -19.88 25.67
C ARG A 461 -3.94 -20.88 24.88
N SER A 462 -3.46 -20.49 23.71
CA SER A 462 -2.26 -21.05 23.08
C SER A 462 -1.11 -20.09 23.38
N GLY A 463 -0.03 -20.60 23.96
CA GLY A 463 1.09 -19.78 24.42
C GLY A 463 1.78 -19.05 23.28
N GLY A 464 2.12 -17.78 23.49
CA GLY A 464 2.85 -16.93 22.54
C GLY A 464 4.34 -17.29 22.40
N GLY A 465 4.65 -18.55 22.13
CA GLY A 465 6.01 -19.04 21.87
C GLY A 465 6.16 -19.85 20.57
N ASP A 466 5.06 -20.13 19.86
CA ASP A 466 5.03 -21.15 18.79
C ASP A 466 5.47 -20.63 17.40
N ASP A 467 5.36 -19.32 17.14
CA ASP A 467 5.53 -18.77 15.78
C ASP A 467 7.00 -18.74 15.32
N ALA A 468 7.97 -18.70 16.25
CA ALA A 468 9.39 -18.67 15.92
C ALA A 468 9.95 -20.05 15.49
N GLU A 469 9.42 -21.15 16.05
CA GLU A 469 9.83 -22.51 15.65
C GLU A 469 9.19 -22.99 14.34
N GLU A 470 7.96 -22.52 14.01
CA GLU A 470 7.28 -22.86 12.75
C GLU A 470 8.02 -22.31 11.50
N CYS A 471 8.72 -21.17 11.61
CA CYS A 471 9.51 -20.56 10.53
C CYS A 471 10.79 -21.35 10.17
N HIS A 472 11.29 -22.23 11.05
CA HIS A 472 12.54 -22.96 10.81
C HIS A 472 12.35 -24.26 10.02
N ALA A 473 11.13 -24.79 9.95
CA ALA A 473 10.79 -25.98 9.17
C ALA A 473 10.25 -25.56 7.80
N THR A 474 11.16 -25.29 6.87
CA THR A 474 10.81 -24.87 5.51
C THR A 474 11.20 -25.93 4.47
N SER A 475 10.46 -25.97 3.37
CA SER A 475 10.79 -26.78 2.19
C SER A 475 10.41 -26.02 0.95
N SER A 476 11.29 -25.96 -0.06
CA SER A 476 10.96 -25.21 -1.27
C SER A 476 10.29 -26.08 -2.34
N LEU A 477 9.33 -25.50 -3.05
CA LEU A 477 8.79 -26.08 -4.28
C LEU A 477 9.72 -25.86 -5.45
N ASP A 478 10.39 -24.71 -5.46
CA ASP A 478 11.36 -24.24 -6.43
C ASP A 478 12.27 -23.16 -5.83
N LEU A 479 12.90 -22.33 -6.66
CA LEU A 479 13.90 -21.35 -6.23
C LEU A 479 13.30 -20.20 -5.40
N ASP A 480 12.04 -19.83 -5.63
CA ASP A 480 11.42 -18.66 -5.01
C ASP A 480 10.18 -18.97 -4.16
N THR A 481 9.63 -20.18 -4.27
CA THR A 481 8.38 -20.56 -3.60
C THR A 481 8.66 -21.55 -2.47
N ALA A 482 8.97 -20.99 -1.30
CA ALA A 482 9.17 -21.74 -0.07
C ALA A 482 7.84 -22.09 0.62
N LEU A 483 7.82 -23.23 1.30
CA LEU A 483 6.70 -23.73 2.09
C LEU A 483 7.07 -23.78 3.57
N SER A 484 6.03 -23.70 4.39
CA SER A 484 6.01 -23.85 5.83
C SER A 484 4.92 -24.85 6.21
N VAL A 485 4.86 -25.21 7.50
CA VAL A 485 3.87 -26.13 8.07
C VAL A 485 2.43 -25.81 7.64
N ARG A 486 2.06 -24.52 7.65
CA ARG A 486 0.69 -24.06 7.44
C ARG A 486 0.45 -23.48 6.05
N SER A 487 1.40 -23.59 5.11
CA SER A 487 1.27 -23.03 3.75
C SER A 487 0.06 -23.54 2.98
N TYR A 488 -0.21 -24.86 3.01
CA TYR A 488 -1.38 -25.45 2.34
C TYR A 488 -2.69 -24.88 2.89
N ASP A 489 -2.77 -24.79 4.21
CA ASP A 489 -3.95 -24.30 4.93
C ASP A 489 -4.21 -22.81 4.64
N ALA A 490 -3.15 -21.99 4.63
CA ALA A 490 -3.20 -20.58 4.27
C ALA A 490 -3.65 -20.37 2.82
N ALA A 491 -3.08 -21.13 1.88
CA ALA A 491 -3.47 -21.06 0.47
C ALA A 491 -4.92 -21.52 0.23
N ALA A 492 -5.37 -22.58 0.90
CA ALA A 492 -6.76 -23.02 0.83
C ALA A 492 -7.73 -21.97 1.42
N ARG A 493 -7.32 -21.26 2.49
CA ARG A 493 -8.08 -20.14 3.05
C ARG A 493 -8.12 -18.93 2.12
N ALA A 494 -7.00 -18.62 1.46
CA ALA A 494 -6.92 -17.55 0.45
C ALA A 494 -7.92 -17.79 -0.69
N ALA A 495 -7.92 -18.99 -1.27
CA ALA A 495 -8.91 -19.37 -2.29
C ALA A 495 -10.34 -19.36 -1.74
N GLY A 496 -10.55 -19.82 -0.49
CA GLY A 496 -11.86 -19.83 0.16
C GLY A 496 -12.44 -18.44 0.40
N ALA A 497 -11.60 -17.43 0.65
CA ALA A 497 -12.03 -16.03 0.71
C ALA A 497 -12.65 -15.57 -0.60
N VAL A 498 -12.06 -15.97 -1.74
CA VAL A 498 -12.59 -15.63 -3.07
C VAL A 498 -13.92 -16.35 -3.33
N CYS A 499 -14.04 -17.64 -2.99
CA CYS A 499 -15.31 -18.38 -3.09
C CYS A 499 -16.43 -17.73 -2.25
N LYS A 500 -16.13 -17.36 -1.00
CA LYS A 500 -17.10 -16.64 -0.14
C LYS A 500 -17.47 -15.28 -0.73
N ALA A 501 -16.50 -14.53 -1.25
CA ALA A 501 -16.76 -13.25 -1.91
C ALA A 501 -17.71 -13.41 -3.11
N VAL A 502 -17.52 -14.48 -3.91
CA VAL A 502 -18.41 -14.83 -5.01
C VAL A 502 -19.84 -15.07 -4.52
N ASP A 503 -20.02 -15.90 -3.49
CA ASP A 503 -21.36 -16.18 -2.94
C ASP A 503 -22.07 -14.93 -2.47
N GLU A 504 -21.36 -14.04 -1.78
CA GLU A 504 -21.96 -12.86 -1.16
C GLU A 504 -22.25 -11.74 -2.14
N VAL A 505 -21.36 -11.50 -3.10
CA VAL A 505 -21.57 -10.53 -4.19
C VAL A 505 -22.73 -10.98 -5.07
N VAL A 506 -22.76 -12.25 -5.48
CA VAL A 506 -23.86 -12.79 -6.31
C VAL A 506 -25.17 -12.89 -5.51
N ALA A 507 -25.10 -13.06 -4.19
CA ALA A 507 -26.28 -12.97 -3.32
C ALA A 507 -26.80 -11.56 -3.07
N GLY A 508 -26.10 -10.51 -3.48
CA GLY A 508 -26.46 -9.13 -3.16
C GLY A 508 -26.29 -8.78 -1.67
N LYS A 509 -25.48 -9.54 -0.93
CA LYS A 509 -25.11 -9.26 0.48
C LYS A 509 -24.05 -8.16 0.58
N CYS A 510 -23.34 -7.91 -0.52
CA CYS A 510 -22.47 -6.79 -0.78
C CYS A 510 -22.47 -6.52 -2.28
N ARG A 511 -22.06 -5.32 -2.67
CA ARG A 511 -21.96 -4.91 -4.08
C ARG A 511 -20.74 -5.52 -4.74
N ASN A 512 -19.62 -5.40 -4.03
CA ASN A 512 -18.30 -5.80 -4.46
C ASN A 512 -17.44 -6.17 -3.24
N ALA A 513 -16.27 -6.75 -3.49
CA ALA A 513 -15.41 -7.25 -2.44
C ALA A 513 -13.92 -7.05 -2.72
N PHE A 514 -13.13 -6.94 -1.64
CA PHE A 514 -11.68 -7.05 -1.67
C PHE A 514 -11.23 -8.22 -0.78
N CYS A 515 -10.54 -9.18 -1.37
CA CYS A 515 -9.97 -10.34 -0.70
C CYS A 515 -8.51 -10.02 -0.33
N ILE A 516 -8.28 -9.74 0.95
CA ILE A 516 -6.94 -9.46 1.51
C ILE A 516 -6.31 -10.80 1.86
N VAL A 517 -5.71 -11.43 0.86
CA VAL A 517 -5.23 -12.81 0.92
C VAL A 517 -3.73 -12.92 0.74
N ARG A 518 -3.17 -14.02 1.25
CA ARG A 518 -1.77 -14.44 1.08
C ARG A 518 -1.69 -15.95 1.36
N PRO A 519 -0.90 -16.74 0.61
CA PRO A 519 -0.05 -16.38 -0.54
C PRO A 519 -0.82 -15.93 -1.80
N PRO A 520 -0.13 -15.27 -2.77
CA PRO A 520 -0.70 -14.95 -4.08
C PRO A 520 -1.01 -16.21 -4.91
N GLY A 521 -1.58 -16.05 -6.10
CA GLY A 521 -2.08 -17.17 -6.91
C GLY A 521 -1.85 -17.13 -8.42
N HIS A 522 -1.71 -15.96 -9.05
CA HIS A 522 -1.83 -15.85 -10.51
C HIS A 522 -0.76 -16.59 -11.35
N HIS A 523 0.38 -16.99 -10.75
CA HIS A 523 1.41 -17.81 -11.40
C HIS A 523 1.20 -19.33 -11.26
N ALA A 524 0.31 -19.77 -10.35
CA ALA A 524 0.04 -21.19 -10.16
C ALA A 524 -0.83 -21.72 -11.31
N GLY A 525 -0.24 -22.52 -12.21
CA GLY A 525 -0.95 -23.21 -13.27
C GLY A 525 -1.61 -24.53 -12.82
N PRO A 526 -2.23 -25.29 -13.74
CA PRO A 526 -2.96 -26.52 -13.42
C PRO A 526 -2.09 -27.54 -12.70
N VAL A 527 -0.82 -27.66 -13.08
CA VAL A 527 0.14 -28.62 -12.51
C VAL A 527 1.19 -27.97 -11.59
N GLY A 528 0.97 -26.71 -11.19
CA GLY A 528 1.96 -25.89 -10.52
C GLY A 528 2.68 -24.97 -11.49
N LYS A 529 3.99 -25.11 -11.62
CA LYS A 529 4.83 -24.27 -12.51
C LYS A 529 4.31 -24.24 -13.95
N VAL A 530 4.35 -23.05 -14.54
CA VAL A 530 4.15 -22.86 -15.98
C VAL A 530 5.48 -22.50 -16.61
N VAL A 531 5.87 -23.24 -17.64
CA VAL A 531 7.12 -23.05 -18.39
C VAL A 531 6.84 -22.43 -19.76
N CYS A 532 7.81 -21.71 -20.31
CA CYS A 532 7.77 -21.21 -21.68
C CYS A 532 9.14 -21.30 -22.35
N GLU A 533 9.23 -20.96 -23.64
CA GLU A 533 10.49 -21.05 -24.40
C GLU A 533 11.64 -20.26 -23.75
N ASN A 534 11.29 -19.13 -23.15
CA ASN A 534 12.24 -18.19 -22.57
C ASN A 534 12.40 -18.35 -21.04
N ASP A 535 11.56 -19.17 -20.40
CA ASP A 535 11.71 -19.64 -19.01
C ASP A 535 11.39 -21.15 -18.97
N PRO A 536 12.35 -22.00 -19.38
CA PRO A 536 12.13 -23.44 -19.52
C PRO A 536 12.08 -24.17 -18.17
N GLU A 537 12.64 -23.58 -17.10
CA GLU A 537 12.57 -24.14 -15.75
C GLU A 537 11.26 -23.79 -15.06
N GLY A 538 10.74 -22.58 -15.33
CA GLY A 538 9.52 -22.06 -14.76
C GLY A 538 9.64 -21.79 -13.25
N SER A 539 8.77 -20.93 -12.76
CA SER A 539 8.60 -20.74 -11.33
C SER A 539 7.12 -20.64 -10.95
N LEU A 540 6.85 -20.83 -9.66
CA LEU A 540 5.55 -20.55 -9.07
C LEU A 540 5.42 -19.09 -8.64
N GLY A 541 6.50 -18.30 -8.59
CA GLY A 541 6.44 -16.88 -8.28
C GLY A 541 5.68 -16.60 -6.98
N PHE A 542 6.05 -17.34 -5.93
CA PHE A 542 5.40 -17.32 -4.60
C PHE A 542 3.95 -17.87 -4.54
N CYS A 543 3.36 -18.26 -5.66
CA CYS A 543 1.96 -18.68 -5.75
C CYS A 543 1.79 -20.16 -5.38
N LEU A 544 0.75 -20.48 -4.61
CA LEU A 544 0.44 -21.88 -4.25
C LEU A 544 -0.83 -22.41 -4.91
N PHE A 545 -1.94 -21.67 -4.81
CA PHE A 545 -3.16 -21.93 -5.54
C PHE A 545 -3.57 -20.68 -6.30
N ASN A 546 -4.15 -20.86 -7.49
CA ASN A 546 -4.65 -19.76 -8.28
C ASN A 546 -5.98 -19.27 -7.71
N ASN A 547 -5.89 -18.38 -6.71
CA ASN A 547 -7.03 -17.88 -5.94
C ASN A 547 -8.14 -17.33 -6.85
N VAL A 548 -7.77 -16.50 -7.82
CA VAL A 548 -8.72 -15.88 -8.75
C VAL A 548 -9.36 -16.89 -9.71
N ALA A 549 -8.59 -17.84 -10.24
CA ALA A 549 -9.14 -18.87 -11.12
C ALA A 549 -10.03 -19.86 -10.36
N VAL A 550 -9.69 -20.23 -9.11
CA VAL A 550 -10.57 -21.03 -8.23
C VAL A 550 -11.90 -20.29 -8.04
N GLY A 551 -11.87 -18.99 -7.75
CA GLY A 551 -13.07 -18.17 -7.60
C GLY A 551 -13.91 -18.08 -8.88
N ALA A 552 -13.29 -17.85 -10.03
CA ALA A 552 -13.97 -17.79 -11.32
C ALA A 552 -14.59 -19.14 -11.72
N ALA A 553 -13.86 -20.24 -11.53
CA ALA A 553 -14.35 -21.60 -11.77
C ALA A 553 -15.49 -21.95 -10.82
N TYR A 554 -15.39 -21.57 -9.54
CA TYR A 554 -16.46 -21.72 -8.55
C TYR A 554 -17.73 -20.98 -8.98
N ALA A 555 -17.61 -19.72 -9.41
CA ALA A 555 -18.73 -18.91 -9.88
C ALA A 555 -19.45 -19.56 -11.07
N ARG A 556 -18.69 -19.98 -12.09
CA ARG A 556 -19.22 -20.69 -13.27
C ARG A 556 -19.86 -22.03 -12.91
N ALA A 557 -19.19 -22.82 -12.07
CA ALA A 557 -19.64 -24.15 -11.70
C ALA A 557 -20.90 -24.13 -10.83
N HIS A 558 -20.99 -23.23 -9.85
CA HIS A 558 -22.05 -23.27 -8.84
C HIS A 558 -23.16 -22.25 -9.08
N LEU A 559 -22.86 -21.07 -9.66
CA LEU A 559 -23.79 -19.93 -9.68
C LEU A 559 -24.37 -19.61 -11.06
N LYS A 560 -24.16 -20.47 -12.08
CA LYS A 560 -24.83 -20.34 -13.39
C LYS A 560 -26.37 -20.25 -13.27
N HIS A 561 -26.96 -21.01 -12.35
CA HIS A 561 -28.41 -20.97 -12.07
C HIS A 561 -28.88 -19.63 -11.48
N ARG A 562 -27.96 -18.79 -10.99
CA ARG A 562 -28.20 -17.43 -10.51
C ARG A 562 -27.82 -16.37 -11.55
N GLY A 563 -27.61 -16.77 -12.80
CA GLY A 563 -27.31 -15.86 -13.91
C GLY A 563 -25.83 -15.52 -14.06
N ILE A 564 -24.90 -16.28 -13.45
CA ILE A 564 -23.46 -16.10 -13.71
C ILE A 564 -23.04 -16.99 -14.87
N ASN A 565 -23.17 -16.46 -16.09
CA ASN A 565 -22.72 -17.13 -17.30
C ASN A 565 -21.34 -16.61 -17.71
N LYS A 566 -21.12 -15.31 -17.77
CA LYS A 566 -19.84 -14.77 -18.24
C LYS A 566 -18.99 -14.26 -17.08
N VAL A 567 -17.76 -14.73 -16.98
CA VAL A 567 -16.79 -14.23 -15.99
C VAL A 567 -15.60 -13.60 -16.67
N ALA A 568 -15.12 -12.49 -16.14
CA ALA A 568 -13.92 -11.81 -16.62
C ALA A 568 -12.88 -11.72 -15.51
N ILE A 569 -11.62 -11.98 -15.84
CA ILE A 569 -10.46 -11.86 -14.95
C ILE A 569 -9.51 -10.85 -15.57
N LEU A 570 -9.28 -9.74 -14.87
CA LEU A 570 -8.33 -8.69 -15.28
C LEU A 570 -7.12 -8.76 -14.36
N ASP A 571 -5.96 -9.06 -14.94
CA ASP A 571 -4.67 -9.05 -14.25
C ASP A 571 -3.91 -7.76 -14.56
N PHE A 572 -3.58 -7.02 -13.51
CA PHE A 572 -2.77 -5.80 -13.60
C PHE A 572 -1.49 -5.87 -12.76
N ASP A 573 -1.19 -7.03 -12.17
CA ASP A 573 0.13 -7.31 -11.60
C ASP A 573 1.20 -7.05 -12.67
N VAL A 574 2.36 -6.54 -12.26
CA VAL A 574 3.39 -6.20 -13.23
C VAL A 574 3.93 -7.42 -13.96
N HIS A 575 3.81 -8.61 -13.35
CA HIS A 575 4.20 -9.88 -13.93
C HIS A 575 3.03 -10.56 -14.64
N HIS A 576 3.32 -11.25 -15.72
CA HIS A 576 2.30 -11.98 -16.47
C HIS A 576 1.62 -13.05 -15.60
N GLY A 577 0.28 -13.03 -15.55
CA GLY A 577 -0.57 -14.05 -14.91
C GLY A 577 -0.58 -15.41 -15.65
N ASN A 578 0.61 -15.96 -15.93
CA ASN A 578 0.84 -17.18 -16.72
C ASN A 578 0.12 -18.42 -16.18
N GLY A 579 -0.02 -18.54 -14.85
CA GLY A 579 -0.79 -19.62 -14.23
C GLY A 579 -2.27 -19.53 -14.57
N THR A 580 -2.83 -18.33 -14.46
CA THR A 580 -4.23 -18.04 -14.82
C THR A 580 -4.47 -18.29 -16.30
N GLU A 581 -3.56 -17.82 -17.16
CA GLU A 581 -3.66 -18.03 -18.61
C GLU A 581 -3.64 -19.52 -18.97
N GLU A 582 -2.71 -20.32 -18.42
CA GLU A 582 -2.62 -21.77 -18.68
C GLU A 582 -3.88 -22.51 -18.19
N ILE A 583 -4.48 -22.10 -17.06
CA ILE A 583 -5.76 -22.65 -16.60
C ILE A 583 -6.88 -22.34 -17.61
N VAL A 584 -6.97 -21.09 -18.07
CA VAL A 584 -8.01 -20.66 -19.02
C VAL A 584 -7.83 -21.34 -20.37
N ARG A 585 -6.60 -21.53 -20.85
CA ARG A 585 -6.31 -22.28 -22.09
C ARG A 585 -6.84 -23.71 -22.08
N GLN A 586 -6.91 -24.37 -20.92
CA GLN A 586 -7.42 -25.74 -20.80
C GLN A 586 -8.94 -25.85 -20.91
N LEU A 587 -9.67 -24.73 -20.96
CA LEU A 587 -11.11 -24.72 -21.28
C LEU A 587 -11.40 -25.18 -22.71
N VAL A 588 -10.39 -25.22 -23.59
CA VAL A 588 -10.47 -25.74 -24.94
C VAL A 588 -9.67 -27.04 -25.04
N PRO A 589 -10.21 -28.10 -25.65
CA PRO A 589 -9.44 -29.32 -25.90
C PRO A 589 -8.17 -29.03 -26.71
N SER A 590 -7.03 -29.41 -26.16
CA SER A 590 -5.72 -29.24 -26.79
C SER A 590 -4.82 -30.43 -26.50
N THR A 591 -3.68 -30.48 -27.18
CA THR A 591 -2.65 -31.50 -26.99
C THR A 591 -1.31 -30.82 -26.71
N LYS A 592 -0.58 -31.30 -25.71
CA LYS A 592 0.76 -30.84 -25.36
C LYS A 592 1.77 -31.95 -25.59
N GLU A 593 2.79 -31.70 -26.39
CA GLU A 593 3.94 -32.62 -26.50
C GLU A 593 4.88 -32.37 -25.32
N ILE A 594 5.13 -33.40 -24.54
CA ILE A 594 6.13 -33.42 -23.48
C ILE A 594 7.33 -34.20 -23.99
N VAL A 595 8.48 -33.55 -24.06
CA VAL A 595 9.75 -34.20 -24.31
C VAL A 595 10.34 -34.58 -22.96
N PHE A 596 10.75 -35.83 -22.79
CA PHE A 596 11.41 -36.29 -21.57
C PHE A 596 12.72 -36.98 -21.90
N GLU A 597 13.71 -36.76 -21.06
CA GLU A 597 15.01 -37.41 -21.16
C GLU A 597 15.11 -38.52 -20.12
N THR A 598 15.67 -39.64 -20.55
CA THR A 598 16.04 -40.76 -19.67
C THR A 598 17.53 -41.04 -19.84
N PRO A 599 18.15 -41.78 -18.91
CA PRO A 599 19.53 -42.23 -19.10
C PRO A 599 19.78 -43.03 -20.40
N TYR A 600 18.73 -43.46 -21.10
CA TYR A 600 18.78 -44.31 -22.30
C TYR A 600 18.37 -43.58 -23.59
N GLY A 601 18.00 -42.30 -23.53
CA GLY A 601 17.61 -41.50 -24.70
C GLY A 601 16.46 -40.52 -24.42
N THR A 602 16.03 -39.84 -25.48
CA THR A 602 14.94 -38.86 -25.44
C THR A 602 13.64 -39.47 -25.97
N GLY A 603 12.53 -39.20 -25.27
CA GLY A 603 11.19 -39.65 -25.62
C GLY A 603 10.25 -38.46 -25.80
N LYS A 604 9.17 -38.68 -26.56
CA LYS A 604 8.07 -37.71 -26.71
C LYS A 604 6.77 -38.36 -26.26
N GLN A 605 6.01 -37.66 -25.44
CA GLN A 605 4.67 -38.06 -25.02
C GLN A 605 3.69 -36.95 -25.38
N VAL A 606 2.61 -37.30 -26.09
CA VAL A 606 1.51 -36.37 -26.35
C VAL A 606 0.48 -36.54 -25.23
N VAL A 607 0.14 -35.44 -24.57
CA VAL A 607 -0.86 -35.42 -23.49
C VAL A 607 -2.03 -34.56 -23.94
N HIS A 608 -3.25 -35.09 -23.82
CA HIS A 608 -4.47 -34.32 -24.04
C HIS A 608 -4.76 -33.47 -22.82
N GLN A 609 -5.05 -32.19 -23.03
CA GLN A 609 -5.40 -31.23 -22.00
C GLN A 609 -6.80 -30.71 -22.28
N TYR A 610 -7.71 -30.93 -21.35
CA TYR A 610 -9.07 -30.40 -21.41
C TYR A 610 -9.67 -30.43 -20.01
N LYS A 611 -10.09 -29.27 -19.51
CA LYS A 611 -10.63 -29.12 -18.17
C LYS A 611 -11.69 -28.01 -18.12
N PRO A 612 -12.91 -28.26 -18.65
CA PRO A 612 -14.00 -27.32 -18.49
C PRO A 612 -14.37 -27.18 -17.01
N TRP A 613 -14.72 -25.98 -16.57
CA TRP A 613 -15.12 -25.74 -15.18
C TRP A 613 -16.53 -26.25 -14.90
N ARG A 614 -17.39 -26.23 -15.92
CA ARG A 614 -18.75 -26.74 -15.87
C ARG A 614 -19.18 -27.42 -17.18
N SER A 615 -18.92 -26.79 -18.32
CA SER A 615 -19.39 -27.26 -19.63
C SER A 615 -18.46 -26.80 -20.75
N ASP A 616 -18.63 -27.38 -21.94
CA ASP A 616 -17.90 -27.01 -23.15
C ASP A 616 -18.07 -25.54 -23.54
N ASP A 617 -19.19 -24.91 -23.18
CA ASP A 617 -19.44 -23.47 -23.38
C ASP A 617 -18.53 -22.55 -22.52
N ASP A 618 -17.73 -23.07 -21.59
CA ASP A 618 -16.79 -22.24 -20.79
C ASP A 618 -15.81 -21.47 -21.70
N ALA A 619 -15.40 -22.06 -22.83
CA ALA A 619 -14.50 -21.41 -23.79
C ALA A 619 -15.10 -20.16 -24.48
N GLU A 620 -16.41 -19.93 -24.42
CA GLU A 620 -17.04 -18.73 -24.98
C GLU A 620 -17.40 -17.71 -23.88
N ASN A 621 -17.31 -18.12 -22.63
CA ASN A 621 -17.87 -17.41 -21.48
C ASN A 621 -16.83 -17.04 -20.42
N VAL A 622 -15.54 -17.16 -20.75
CA VAL A 622 -14.43 -16.73 -19.91
C VAL A 622 -13.58 -15.70 -20.67
N PHE A 623 -13.37 -14.56 -20.03
CA PHE A 623 -12.46 -13.52 -20.46
C PHE A 623 -11.29 -13.43 -19.48
N PHE A 624 -10.07 -13.46 -19.99
CA PHE A 624 -8.85 -13.21 -19.23
C PHE A 624 -8.02 -12.16 -19.97
N CYS A 625 -7.47 -11.21 -19.23
CA CYS A 625 -6.42 -10.34 -19.75
C CYS A 625 -5.31 -10.12 -18.75
N SER A 626 -4.11 -9.82 -19.24
CA SER A 626 -2.94 -9.47 -18.43
C SER A 626 -2.18 -8.31 -19.08
N VAL A 627 -1.84 -7.29 -18.28
CA VAL A 627 -0.99 -6.16 -18.70
C VAL A 627 0.25 -6.11 -17.83
N HIS A 628 1.40 -6.46 -18.39
CA HIS A 628 2.61 -6.77 -17.63
C HIS A 628 3.87 -6.30 -18.37
N GLY A 629 5.01 -6.24 -17.67
CA GLY A 629 6.31 -6.05 -18.30
C GLY A 629 6.69 -7.25 -19.17
N TYR A 630 7.31 -7.03 -20.33
CA TYR A 630 7.71 -8.12 -21.21
C TYR A 630 9.01 -7.80 -21.99
N GLY A 631 9.80 -8.83 -22.28
CA GLY A 631 10.98 -8.72 -23.13
C GLY A 631 12.24 -8.25 -22.39
N HIS A 632 13.28 -7.88 -23.14
CA HIS A 632 14.59 -7.51 -22.59
C HIS A 632 14.70 -6.04 -22.19
N LYS A 633 15.47 -5.75 -21.13
CA LYS A 633 15.71 -4.38 -20.66
C LYS A 633 16.69 -3.59 -21.55
N ASP A 634 17.69 -4.27 -22.13
CA ASP A 634 18.60 -3.71 -23.13
C ASP A 634 18.67 -4.60 -24.39
N PRO A 635 17.88 -4.30 -25.43
CA PRO A 635 17.92 -5.07 -26.67
C PRO A 635 19.18 -4.81 -27.54
N GLU A 636 20.02 -3.82 -27.21
CA GLU A 636 21.19 -3.42 -28.01
C GLU A 636 22.53 -3.95 -27.48
N ASN A 637 22.58 -4.51 -26.27
CA ASN A 637 23.81 -5.03 -25.67
C ASN A 637 24.20 -6.40 -26.26
N LYS A 638 24.75 -6.38 -27.49
CA LYS A 638 25.17 -7.58 -28.25
C LYS A 638 26.29 -8.38 -27.56
N GLU A 639 27.05 -7.79 -26.63
CA GLU A 639 28.13 -8.49 -25.92
C GLU A 639 27.59 -9.48 -24.86
N GLU A 640 26.44 -9.19 -24.23
CA GLU A 640 25.78 -10.10 -23.28
C GLU A 640 25.07 -11.25 -23.99
N LEU A 641 24.40 -10.96 -25.11
CA LEU A 641 23.81 -11.96 -26.02
C LEU A 641 24.83 -12.97 -26.57
N ALA A 642 26.09 -12.55 -26.76
CA ALA A 642 27.17 -13.38 -27.29
C ALA A 642 27.83 -14.31 -26.26
N LYS A 643 27.66 -14.05 -24.96
CA LYS A 643 28.27 -14.84 -23.86
C LYS A 643 27.33 -15.89 -23.26
N GLY A 644 26.06 -15.92 -23.67
CA GLY A 644 25.06 -16.81 -23.07
C GLY A 644 24.66 -16.43 -21.64
N GLU A 645 25.03 -15.23 -21.18
CA GLU A 645 24.63 -14.69 -19.88
C GLU A 645 23.22 -14.07 -20.03
N VAL A 646 22.18 -14.86 -19.75
CA VAL A 646 20.76 -14.48 -19.90
C VAL A 646 20.29 -13.58 -18.74
N GLN A 647 20.98 -12.47 -18.45
CA GLN A 647 20.65 -11.64 -17.28
C GLN A 647 19.63 -10.52 -17.57
N GLY A 648 18.98 -10.54 -18.73
CA GLY A 648 18.19 -9.42 -19.22
C GLY A 648 16.71 -9.67 -19.43
N TRP A 649 16.04 -10.59 -18.73
CA TRP A 649 14.67 -11.00 -19.08
C TRP A 649 13.68 -10.89 -17.91
N PHE A 650 12.47 -10.39 -18.16
CA PHE A 650 11.49 -10.08 -17.11
C PHE A 650 10.60 -11.28 -16.79
N TYR A 651 10.51 -11.68 -15.51
CA TYR A 651 9.75 -12.84 -15.05
C TYR A 651 8.24 -12.70 -15.28
N PRO A 652 7.49 -13.78 -15.63
CA PRO A 652 7.93 -15.13 -16.02
C PRO A 652 8.28 -15.23 -17.52
N GLY A 653 8.25 -14.06 -18.17
CA GLY A 653 8.30 -13.71 -19.58
C GLY A 653 7.58 -14.59 -20.60
N SER A 654 6.62 -15.39 -20.17
CA SER A 654 5.45 -15.63 -21.01
C SER A 654 4.63 -14.33 -21.15
N GLY A 655 3.52 -14.39 -21.90
CA GLY A 655 2.64 -13.23 -22.08
C GLY A 655 3.09 -12.26 -23.16
N VAL A 656 3.65 -12.77 -24.27
CA VAL A 656 3.84 -11.94 -25.46
C VAL A 656 2.50 -11.35 -25.91
N SER A 657 2.49 -10.10 -26.36
CA SER A 657 1.25 -9.42 -26.76
C SER A 657 0.49 -10.23 -27.81
N SER A 658 -0.72 -10.68 -27.46
CA SER A 658 -1.52 -11.54 -28.31
C SER A 658 -3.00 -11.51 -27.90
N VAL A 659 -3.88 -11.84 -28.84
CA VAL A 659 -5.33 -11.93 -28.58
C VAL A 659 -5.85 -13.26 -29.13
N LYS A 660 -6.57 -14.00 -28.29
CA LYS A 660 -7.39 -15.15 -28.68
C LYS A 660 -8.83 -14.84 -28.33
N GLU A 661 -9.77 -15.32 -29.14
CA GLU A 661 -11.20 -14.99 -29.00
C GLU A 661 -12.03 -16.06 -28.27
N SER A 662 -11.54 -17.30 -28.16
CA SER A 662 -12.25 -18.37 -27.46
C SER A 662 -11.30 -19.35 -26.75
N PRO A 663 -11.21 -19.31 -25.40
CA PRO A 663 -11.62 -18.19 -24.53
C PRO A 663 -10.96 -16.88 -24.92
N VAL A 664 -11.56 -15.77 -24.49
CA VAL A 664 -10.93 -14.47 -24.71
C VAL A 664 -9.70 -14.40 -23.81
N ILE A 665 -8.52 -14.41 -24.42
CA ILE A 665 -7.22 -14.25 -23.74
C ILE A 665 -6.56 -13.06 -24.40
N TRP A 666 -6.34 -11.99 -23.63
CA TRP A 666 -5.72 -10.76 -24.08
C TRP A 666 -4.47 -10.46 -23.28
N ASP A 667 -3.32 -10.77 -23.86
CA ASP A 667 -2.03 -10.45 -23.27
C ASP A 667 -1.50 -9.15 -23.86
N GLU A 668 -1.06 -8.24 -23.00
CA GLU A 668 -0.42 -7.01 -23.38
C GLU A 668 0.95 -6.89 -22.68
N GLY A 669 1.97 -7.46 -23.34
CA GLY A 669 3.35 -7.36 -22.91
C GLY A 669 3.95 -5.99 -23.22
N LEU A 670 4.23 -5.21 -22.18
CA LEU A 670 4.83 -3.89 -22.26
C LEU A 670 6.36 -3.99 -22.30
N GLU A 671 6.95 -3.66 -23.44
CA GLU A 671 8.40 -3.59 -23.59
C GLU A 671 9.03 -2.48 -22.74
N PHE A 672 10.27 -2.70 -22.31
CA PHE A 672 11.03 -1.69 -21.57
C PHE A 672 11.22 -0.43 -22.43
N CYS A 673 10.73 0.72 -21.95
CA CYS A 673 10.77 1.96 -22.70
C CYS A 673 11.69 3.01 -22.02
N ARG A 674 12.63 3.54 -22.82
CA ARG A 674 13.66 4.51 -22.40
C ARG A 674 13.17 5.96 -22.35
N GLU A 675 11.93 6.23 -22.77
CA GLU A 675 11.34 7.58 -22.87
C GLU A 675 10.94 8.17 -21.50
N GLY A 676 11.12 7.40 -20.42
CA GLY A 676 10.96 7.84 -19.02
C GLY A 676 9.63 7.46 -18.38
N ALA A 677 9.53 7.68 -17.07
CA ALA A 677 8.43 7.21 -16.22
C ALA A 677 7.03 7.64 -16.69
N SER A 678 6.88 8.87 -17.19
CA SER A 678 5.59 9.36 -17.70
C SER A 678 5.12 8.58 -18.93
N ALA A 679 6.03 8.24 -19.85
CA ALA A 679 5.69 7.48 -21.05
C ALA A 679 5.27 6.04 -20.71
N LEU A 680 6.00 5.39 -19.80
CA LEU A 680 5.66 4.04 -19.30
C LEU A 680 4.25 3.97 -18.70
N ARG A 681 3.92 4.95 -17.84
CA ARG A 681 2.61 5.07 -17.22
C ARG A 681 1.48 5.28 -18.24
N LEU A 682 1.69 6.13 -19.24
CA LEU A 682 0.70 6.39 -20.29
C LEU A 682 0.51 5.17 -21.23
N LYS A 683 1.57 4.40 -21.51
CA LYS A 683 1.47 3.15 -22.28
C LYS A 683 0.61 2.11 -21.56
N TRP A 684 0.81 1.95 -20.25
CA TRP A 684 -0.01 1.09 -19.42
C TRP A 684 -1.48 1.54 -19.37
N ARG A 685 -1.76 2.84 -19.21
CA ARG A 685 -3.13 3.36 -19.26
C ARG A 685 -3.79 3.15 -20.62
N SER A 686 -3.03 3.34 -21.71
CA SER A 686 -3.49 3.08 -23.08
C SER A 686 -3.84 1.61 -23.32
N ALA A 687 -3.08 0.66 -22.76
CA ALA A 687 -3.41 -0.76 -22.83
C ALA A 687 -4.81 -1.06 -22.28
N PHE A 688 -5.10 -0.58 -21.08
CA PHE A 688 -6.43 -0.75 -20.50
C PHE A 688 -7.50 0.04 -21.25
N ARG A 689 -7.32 1.35 -21.39
CA ARG A 689 -8.32 2.27 -21.93
C ARG A 689 -8.67 1.99 -23.38
N ASP A 690 -7.67 1.84 -24.24
CA ASP A 690 -7.87 1.83 -25.69
C ASP A 690 -8.15 0.43 -26.23
N ARG A 691 -7.77 -0.63 -25.49
CA ARG A 691 -7.81 -2.02 -25.98
C ARG A 691 -8.66 -2.94 -25.10
N ILE A 692 -8.32 -3.06 -23.82
CA ILE A 692 -8.93 -4.08 -22.94
C ILE A 692 -10.32 -3.69 -22.46
N LEU A 693 -10.50 -2.48 -21.91
CA LEU A 693 -11.76 -2.06 -21.31
C LEU A 693 -12.93 -2.00 -22.32
N PRO A 694 -12.76 -1.51 -23.56
CA PRO A 694 -13.81 -1.60 -24.59
C PRO A 694 -14.20 -3.04 -24.91
N LYS A 695 -13.21 -3.95 -25.03
CA LYS A 695 -13.47 -5.38 -25.28
C LYS A 695 -14.16 -6.07 -24.10
N LEU A 696 -13.81 -5.70 -22.86
CA LEU A 696 -14.49 -6.16 -21.66
C LEU A 696 -15.96 -5.72 -21.64
N ARG A 697 -16.22 -4.46 -22.03
CA ARG A 697 -17.58 -3.93 -22.15
C ARG A 697 -18.38 -4.69 -23.20
N GLU A 698 -17.79 -4.99 -24.36
CA GLU A 698 -18.40 -5.80 -25.43
C GLU A 698 -18.70 -7.23 -24.95
N PHE A 699 -17.76 -7.85 -24.23
CA PHE A 699 -17.93 -9.19 -23.67
C PHE A 699 -19.15 -9.29 -22.74
N ASN A 700 -19.48 -8.20 -22.06
CA ASN A 700 -20.64 -8.04 -21.17
C ASN A 700 -20.66 -9.10 -20.04
N PRO A 701 -19.68 -9.06 -19.12
CA PRO A 701 -19.53 -10.05 -18.06
C PRO A 701 -20.65 -9.95 -17.02
N ASP A 702 -20.99 -11.09 -16.40
CA ASP A 702 -21.88 -11.19 -15.24
C ASP A 702 -21.14 -11.01 -13.91
N LEU A 703 -19.83 -11.25 -13.89
CA LEU A 703 -18.97 -11.04 -12.72
C LEU A 703 -17.55 -10.74 -13.18
N ILE A 704 -16.92 -9.73 -12.56
CA ILE A 704 -15.55 -9.32 -12.86
C ILE A 704 -14.66 -9.62 -11.65
N PHE A 705 -13.50 -10.21 -11.92
CA PHE A 705 -12.41 -10.41 -10.97
C PHE A 705 -11.23 -9.51 -11.33
N LEU A 706 -10.54 -8.97 -10.33
CA LEU A 706 -9.24 -8.31 -10.47
C LEU A 706 -8.17 -9.15 -9.76
N SER A 707 -7.15 -9.59 -10.50
CA SER A 707 -5.88 -10.04 -9.93
C SER A 707 -5.06 -8.79 -9.61
N ALA A 708 -5.03 -8.41 -8.34
CA ALA A 708 -4.60 -7.09 -7.90
C ALA A 708 -3.17 -7.10 -7.34
N GLY A 709 -2.20 -6.99 -8.24
CA GLY A 709 -0.79 -6.79 -7.92
C GLY A 709 -0.39 -5.31 -7.88
N PHE A 710 0.36 -4.91 -6.85
CA PHE A 710 0.75 -3.51 -6.64
C PHE A 710 2.23 -3.24 -6.90
N ASP A 711 2.90 -4.21 -7.51
CA ASP A 711 4.32 -4.18 -7.85
C ASP A 711 4.64 -3.39 -9.11
N ALA A 712 3.67 -2.95 -9.91
CA ALA A 712 3.89 -2.02 -11.03
C ALA A 712 4.24 -0.58 -10.57
N HIS A 713 4.26 -0.32 -9.26
CA HIS A 713 4.56 1.00 -8.72
C HIS A 713 6.00 1.43 -9.02
N LYS A 714 6.24 2.71 -9.31
CA LYS A 714 7.57 3.23 -9.69
C LYS A 714 8.71 3.04 -8.67
N LYS A 715 8.37 2.68 -7.43
CA LYS A 715 9.28 2.46 -6.30
C LYS A 715 9.41 0.99 -5.93
N GLU A 716 8.72 0.12 -6.66
CA GLU A 716 8.86 -1.31 -6.49
C GLU A 716 10.15 -1.78 -7.14
N LEU A 717 10.87 -2.67 -6.45
CA LEU A 717 12.13 -3.18 -6.95
C LEU A 717 11.92 -4.30 -7.97
N VAL A 718 10.97 -5.20 -7.75
CA VAL A 718 10.75 -6.38 -8.62
C VAL A 718 10.28 -6.03 -10.04
N ASN A 719 9.70 -4.85 -10.23
CA ASN A 719 9.27 -4.31 -11.53
C ASN A 719 10.43 -3.96 -12.47
N TRP A 720 11.66 -3.81 -11.96
CA TRP A 720 12.86 -3.47 -12.76
C TRP A 720 12.74 -2.20 -13.63
N GLY A 721 11.69 -1.39 -13.42
CA GLY A 721 11.39 -0.17 -14.15
C GLY A 721 10.64 -0.37 -15.47
N TYR A 722 10.03 -1.53 -15.72
CA TYR A 722 9.18 -1.75 -16.91
C TYR A 722 7.93 -0.89 -16.90
N VAL A 723 7.32 -0.72 -15.72
CA VAL A 723 6.16 0.13 -15.51
C VAL A 723 6.50 1.16 -14.44
N SER A 724 5.84 2.32 -14.44
CA SER A 724 6.12 3.39 -13.47
C SER A 724 4.83 3.98 -12.90
N LEU A 725 3.98 3.11 -12.37
CA LEU A 725 2.68 3.53 -11.85
C LEU A 725 2.82 4.36 -10.58
N LEU A 726 1.82 5.23 -10.39
CA LEU A 726 1.54 5.95 -9.16
C LEU A 726 0.25 5.43 -8.54
N GLU A 727 -0.01 5.81 -7.29
CA GLU A 727 -1.22 5.44 -6.57
C GLU A 727 -2.50 5.81 -7.33
N GLN A 728 -2.49 6.94 -8.03
CA GLN A 728 -3.65 7.42 -8.79
C GLN A 728 -3.98 6.55 -10.01
N ASP A 729 -3.02 5.77 -10.53
CA ASP A 729 -3.27 4.88 -11.66
C ASP A 729 -4.06 3.65 -11.25
N TYR A 730 -3.81 3.12 -10.06
CA TYR A 730 -4.61 2.05 -9.48
C TYR A 730 -6.04 2.52 -9.15
N GLU A 731 -6.18 3.74 -8.59
CA GLU A 731 -7.50 4.35 -8.35
C GLU A 731 -8.27 4.53 -9.68
N TRP A 732 -7.58 4.97 -10.73
CA TRP A 732 -8.15 5.16 -12.07
C TRP A 732 -8.64 3.86 -12.71
N LEU A 733 -7.82 2.79 -12.71
CA LEU A 733 -8.20 1.52 -13.32
C LEU A 733 -9.47 0.95 -12.67
N VAL A 734 -9.50 0.90 -11.33
CA VAL A 734 -10.67 0.40 -10.59
C VAL A 734 -11.90 1.28 -10.85
N GLY A 735 -11.73 2.60 -10.97
CA GLY A 735 -12.80 3.52 -11.34
C GLY A 735 -13.49 3.11 -12.65
N HIS A 736 -12.71 2.87 -13.71
CA HIS A 736 -13.27 2.46 -15.01
C HIS A 736 -13.81 1.03 -15.02
N VAL A 737 -13.14 0.08 -14.35
CA VAL A 737 -13.68 -1.29 -14.24
C VAL A 737 -15.01 -1.28 -13.49
N LYS A 738 -15.16 -0.43 -12.46
CA LYS A 738 -16.45 -0.25 -11.78
C LYS A 738 -17.52 0.33 -12.69
N GLN A 739 -17.19 1.28 -13.55
CA GLN A 739 -18.15 1.81 -14.52
C GLN A 739 -18.66 0.70 -15.46
N ILE A 740 -17.77 -0.19 -15.93
CA ILE A 740 -18.18 -1.38 -16.70
C ILE A 740 -19.02 -2.33 -15.86
N ALA A 741 -18.60 -2.60 -14.62
CA ALA A 741 -19.33 -3.47 -13.71
C ALA A 741 -20.76 -2.96 -13.45
N ASN A 742 -20.92 -1.65 -13.25
CA ASN A 742 -22.22 -1.00 -13.07
C ASN A 742 -23.11 -1.18 -14.31
N THR A 743 -22.53 -1.07 -15.51
CA THR A 743 -23.28 -1.23 -16.76
C THR A 743 -23.62 -2.70 -17.08
N CYS A 744 -22.71 -3.64 -16.82
CA CYS A 744 -22.85 -5.03 -17.28
C CYS A 744 -23.45 -5.96 -16.22
N CYS A 745 -23.11 -5.75 -14.95
CA CYS A 745 -23.36 -6.73 -13.88
C CYS A 745 -23.74 -6.13 -12.53
N ASP A 746 -24.36 -4.94 -12.51
CA ASP A 746 -24.86 -4.29 -11.28
C ASP A 746 -23.76 -4.04 -10.23
N GLY A 747 -22.53 -3.77 -10.69
CA GLY A 747 -21.38 -3.48 -9.84
C GLY A 747 -20.70 -4.71 -9.22
N ARG A 748 -21.06 -5.94 -9.65
CA ARG A 748 -20.45 -7.20 -9.18
C ARG A 748 -18.98 -7.29 -9.57
N LEU A 749 -18.11 -6.94 -8.62
CA LEU A 749 -16.66 -6.87 -8.78
C LEU A 749 -15.96 -7.50 -7.56
N ILE A 750 -14.98 -8.36 -7.79
CA ILE A 750 -14.18 -8.99 -6.72
C ILE A 750 -12.70 -8.73 -7.01
N SER A 751 -12.03 -8.01 -6.12
CA SER A 751 -10.58 -7.80 -6.19
C SER A 751 -9.86 -8.78 -5.27
N VAL A 752 -8.76 -9.37 -5.74
CA VAL A 752 -7.99 -10.40 -5.03
C VAL A 752 -6.54 -9.96 -4.98
N LEU A 753 -5.98 -9.81 -3.78
CA LEU A 753 -4.60 -9.36 -3.61
C LEU A 753 -3.59 -10.36 -4.19
N GLU A 754 -2.67 -9.88 -5.03
CA GLU A 754 -1.55 -10.64 -5.63
C GLU A 754 -0.20 -10.06 -5.14
N GLY A 755 0.64 -9.50 -6.03
CA GLY A 755 1.96 -8.96 -5.74
C GLY A 755 1.99 -7.55 -5.14
N GLY A 756 3.20 -7.00 -5.01
CA GLY A 756 3.50 -5.74 -4.32
C GLY A 756 4.30 -5.96 -3.04
N TYR A 757 5.56 -5.52 -3.02
CA TYR A 757 6.57 -6.03 -2.09
C TYR A 757 7.39 -4.92 -1.44
N ASN A 758 7.26 -3.66 -1.88
CA ASN A 758 7.80 -2.52 -1.15
C ASN A 758 6.81 -2.06 -0.06
N PHE A 759 6.84 -2.77 1.07
CA PHE A 759 6.10 -2.45 2.30
C PHE A 759 6.92 -1.61 3.30
N HIS A 760 8.08 -1.11 2.88
CA HIS A 760 9.00 -0.37 3.74
C HIS A 760 8.38 0.95 4.24
N GLY A 761 8.33 1.14 5.56
CA GLY A 761 7.63 2.25 6.19
C GLY A 761 6.17 2.00 6.49
N ARG A 762 5.72 0.73 6.46
CA ARG A 762 4.36 0.32 6.85
C ARG A 762 3.32 1.13 6.07
N MET A 763 2.42 1.84 6.74
CA MET A 763 1.36 2.64 6.11
C MET A 763 1.83 3.69 5.10
N VAL A 764 3.08 4.18 5.15
CA VAL A 764 3.57 5.17 4.19
C VAL A 764 4.31 4.55 3.01
N SER A 765 4.41 3.23 2.98
CA SER A 765 5.06 2.49 1.90
C SER A 765 4.31 2.63 0.57
N PRO A 766 5.02 2.50 -0.56
CA PRO A 766 4.41 2.42 -1.89
C PRO A 766 3.29 1.37 -1.99
N PHE A 767 3.52 0.18 -1.43
CA PHE A 767 2.54 -0.90 -1.42
C PHE A 767 1.26 -0.51 -0.69
N ALA A 768 1.38 -0.04 0.56
CA ALA A 768 0.23 0.40 1.36
C ALA A 768 -0.60 1.45 0.64
N ARG A 769 0.06 2.49 0.12
CA ARG A 769 -0.62 3.63 -0.52
C ARG A 769 -1.29 3.24 -1.84
N SER A 770 -0.69 2.34 -2.60
CA SER A 770 -1.28 1.79 -3.83
C SER A 770 -2.52 0.96 -3.53
N VAL A 771 -2.46 0.09 -2.52
CA VAL A 771 -3.62 -0.69 -2.04
C VAL A 771 -4.73 0.24 -1.54
N ALA A 772 -4.39 1.27 -0.76
CA ALA A 772 -5.37 2.24 -0.29
C ALA A 772 -6.02 3.01 -1.45
N ALA A 773 -5.28 3.37 -2.50
CA ALA A 773 -5.84 4.05 -3.66
C ALA A 773 -6.78 3.17 -4.49
N HIS A 774 -6.39 1.93 -4.75
CA HIS A 774 -7.26 0.92 -5.36
C HIS A 774 -8.55 0.72 -4.52
N THR A 775 -8.38 0.52 -3.22
CA THR A 775 -9.48 0.23 -2.31
C THR A 775 -10.43 1.42 -2.17
N ARG A 776 -9.91 2.66 -2.19
CA ARG A 776 -10.72 3.89 -2.20
C ARG A 776 -11.68 3.94 -3.37
N ALA A 777 -11.19 3.63 -4.58
CA ALA A 777 -12.06 3.53 -5.76
C ALA A 777 -13.10 2.43 -5.58
N LEU A 778 -12.71 1.29 -5.01
CA LEU A 778 -13.62 0.16 -4.77
C LEU A 778 -14.78 0.52 -3.82
N ILE A 779 -14.46 1.16 -2.68
CA ILE A 779 -15.44 1.55 -1.65
C ILE A 779 -16.23 2.82 -1.99
N ASN A 780 -15.92 3.54 -3.08
CA ASN A 780 -16.70 4.70 -3.48
C ASN A 780 -18.13 4.25 -3.85
N PRO A 781 -19.20 4.76 -3.21
CA PRO A 781 -20.56 4.34 -3.51
C PRO A 781 -21.07 4.75 -4.91
N ALA A 782 -20.37 5.65 -5.62
CA ALA A 782 -20.77 6.13 -6.93
C ALA A 782 -21.07 4.98 -7.91
N GLN A 783 -22.21 5.08 -8.59
CA GLN A 783 -22.75 4.08 -9.51
C GLN A 783 -22.65 4.53 -10.97
N GLU A 784 -21.63 5.32 -11.31
CA GLU A 784 -21.46 5.84 -12.66
C GLU A 784 -21.45 4.71 -13.70
N PRO A 785 -22.24 4.81 -14.78
CA PRO A 785 -22.19 3.87 -15.87
C PRO A 785 -20.97 4.13 -16.76
N TRP A 786 -20.55 3.11 -17.49
CA TRP A 786 -19.58 3.23 -18.59
C TRP A 786 -20.03 4.24 -19.65
N ASP A 787 -19.12 5.14 -20.02
CA ASP A 787 -19.32 6.18 -21.03
C ASP A 787 -18.17 6.16 -22.04
N GLU A 788 -18.49 5.78 -23.28
CA GLU A 788 -17.52 5.67 -24.38
C GLU A 788 -16.98 7.04 -24.82
N GLU A 789 -17.78 8.10 -24.73
CA GLU A 789 -17.36 9.44 -25.13
C GLU A 789 -16.35 10.03 -24.15
N GLU A 790 -16.58 9.83 -22.84
CA GLU A 790 -15.63 10.22 -21.78
C GLU A 790 -14.26 9.58 -22.02
N ILE A 791 -14.25 8.28 -22.30
CA ILE A 791 -13.03 7.53 -22.52
C ILE A 791 -12.32 7.94 -23.80
N ALA A 792 -13.06 8.22 -24.88
CA ALA A 792 -12.48 8.77 -26.09
C ALA A 792 -11.87 10.16 -25.87
N LYS A 793 -12.50 11.02 -25.04
CA LYS A 793 -11.95 12.34 -24.66
C LYS A 793 -10.67 12.18 -23.85
N GLU A 794 -10.67 11.29 -22.86
CA GLU A 794 -9.47 10.99 -22.05
C GLU A 794 -8.35 10.45 -22.94
N ALA A 795 -8.66 9.53 -23.85
CA ALA A 795 -7.70 8.96 -24.79
C ALA A 795 -7.02 10.03 -25.64
N LYS A 796 -7.80 10.95 -26.20
CA LYS A 796 -7.29 12.07 -26.98
C LYS A 796 -6.39 12.99 -26.14
N HIS A 797 -6.76 13.25 -24.89
CA HIS A 797 -5.97 14.08 -23.98
C HIS A 797 -4.61 13.42 -23.66
N GLU A 798 -4.60 12.15 -23.30
CA GLU A 798 -3.38 11.43 -22.94
C GLU A 798 -2.47 11.15 -24.13
N GLN A 799 -3.04 10.88 -25.32
CA GLN A 799 -2.25 10.79 -26.56
C GLN A 799 -1.57 12.11 -26.89
N ALA A 800 -2.24 13.25 -26.67
CA ALA A 800 -1.62 14.56 -26.81
C ALA A 800 -0.49 14.80 -25.80
N LEU A 801 -0.64 14.31 -24.56
CA LEU A 801 0.45 14.30 -23.57
C LEU A 801 1.62 13.42 -24.03
N LEU A 802 1.35 12.21 -24.50
CA LEU A 802 2.37 11.27 -24.96
C LEU A 802 3.16 11.83 -26.16
N ALA A 803 2.48 12.48 -27.12
CA ALA A 803 3.12 13.12 -28.27
C ALA A 803 4.14 14.18 -27.85
N ASN A 804 3.92 14.89 -26.72
CA ASN A 804 4.89 15.85 -26.18
C ASN A 804 6.16 15.19 -25.63
N TYR A 805 6.12 13.90 -25.29
CA TYR A 805 7.29 13.13 -24.83
C TYR A 805 8.04 12.47 -25.98
N VAL A 806 7.35 12.11 -27.06
CA VAL A 806 7.92 11.38 -28.22
C VAL A 806 8.48 12.35 -29.29
N ALA A 807 8.03 13.60 -29.33
CA ALA A 807 8.57 14.58 -30.27
C ALA A 807 10.05 14.92 -29.97
N PRO A 808 10.98 14.79 -30.94
CA PRO A 808 12.32 15.33 -30.78
C PRO A 808 12.19 16.85 -30.63
N ALA A 809 12.87 17.41 -29.63
CA ALA A 809 12.76 18.83 -29.25
C ALA A 809 12.98 19.79 -30.44
N ALA A 810 11.89 20.16 -31.12
CA ALA A 810 11.77 21.42 -31.83
C ALA A 810 11.00 22.36 -30.90
N ALA A 811 11.75 23.13 -30.11
CA ALA A 811 11.19 24.12 -29.21
C ALA A 811 10.34 25.15 -29.97
N PRO A 812 9.24 25.62 -29.35
CA PRO A 812 8.98 27.05 -29.26
C PRO A 812 9.29 27.51 -27.84
N ALA A 813 9.96 28.65 -27.74
CA ALA A 813 10.35 29.27 -26.48
C ALA A 813 9.11 29.55 -25.61
N VAL A 814 8.93 28.75 -24.56
CA VAL A 814 8.19 29.20 -23.38
C VAL A 814 9.19 29.93 -22.49
N THR A 815 8.98 31.22 -22.34
CA THR A 815 9.75 32.12 -21.48
C THR A 815 9.62 31.68 -20.02
N MET A 816 10.42 30.70 -19.60
CA MET A 816 10.69 30.44 -18.21
C MET A 816 11.60 31.56 -17.71
N LEU A 817 11.08 32.40 -16.80
CA LEU A 817 11.87 33.36 -16.05
C LEU A 817 12.97 32.61 -15.27
N GLN A 818 14.15 32.52 -15.86
CA GLN A 818 15.35 32.05 -15.18
C GLN A 818 15.80 33.13 -14.21
N THR A 819 15.67 32.84 -12.92
CA THR A 819 16.35 33.60 -11.87
C THR A 819 17.85 33.32 -11.98
N ARG A 820 18.62 34.36 -12.32
CA ARG A 820 20.08 34.34 -12.46
C ARG A 820 20.76 33.81 -11.19
N LYS A 821 21.34 32.61 -11.26
CA LYS A 821 22.41 32.19 -10.33
C LYS A 821 23.72 32.81 -10.81
N ARG A 822 24.29 33.69 -9.97
CA ARG A 822 25.61 34.31 -10.15
C ARG A 822 26.69 33.22 -10.22
N ALA A 823 27.50 33.26 -11.27
CA ALA A 823 28.69 32.43 -11.41
C ALA A 823 29.75 32.83 -10.36
N LYS A 824 30.31 31.83 -9.68
CA LYS A 824 31.60 31.95 -8.98
C LYS A 824 32.61 31.08 -9.72
N THR A 825 33.74 31.70 -10.00
CA THR A 825 34.88 31.29 -10.80
C THR A 825 35.70 30.17 -10.16
N ASP A 826 36.18 29.29 -11.05
CA ASP A 826 37.39 28.45 -11.04
C ASP A 826 38.17 28.30 -9.73
N ALA A 827 38.12 27.09 -9.18
CA ALA A 827 39.16 26.50 -8.33
C ALA A 827 39.21 24.97 -8.55
N GLU A 828 40.44 24.46 -8.67
CA GLU A 828 40.87 23.10 -9.04
C GLU A 828 40.25 21.94 -8.21
N PRO A 829 40.25 20.70 -8.75
CA PRO A 829 39.57 19.58 -8.12
C PRO A 829 40.41 18.99 -6.97
N MET A 830 40.02 19.29 -5.72
CA MET A 830 40.45 18.49 -4.56
C MET A 830 39.58 17.23 -4.44
N VAL A 831 40.24 16.09 -4.58
CA VAL A 831 39.73 14.75 -4.24
C VAL A 831 39.15 14.77 -2.82
N ARG A 832 37.83 14.61 -2.70
CA ARG A 832 37.15 14.28 -1.43
C ARG A 832 36.51 12.91 -1.56
N SER A 833 37.10 11.93 -0.89
CA SER A 833 36.52 10.61 -0.66
C SER A 833 35.18 10.76 0.08
N ARG A 834 34.08 10.55 -0.62
CA ARG A 834 32.78 10.29 0.00
C ARG A 834 32.57 8.78 -0.02
N SER A 835 32.64 8.15 1.15
CA SER A 835 32.18 6.78 1.35
C SER A 835 30.65 6.74 1.16
N LYS A 836 30.22 6.49 -0.08
CA LYS A 836 28.88 5.97 -0.33
C LYS A 836 28.91 4.50 0.08
N ARG A 837 28.30 4.12 1.20
CA ARG A 837 27.83 2.73 1.34
C ARG A 837 26.71 2.57 0.31
N SER A 838 26.97 1.75 -0.71
CA SER A 838 25.94 1.27 -1.63
C SER A 838 24.92 0.48 -0.81
N ARG A 839 23.61 0.74 -1.00
CA ARG A 839 22.59 -0.29 -0.73
C ARG A 839 23.05 -1.52 -1.51
N LYS A 840 23.31 -2.63 -0.81
CA LYS A 840 23.68 -3.89 -1.48
C LYS A 840 22.46 -4.33 -2.27
N ASP A 841 22.60 -4.45 -3.59
CA ASP A 841 21.67 -5.27 -4.36
C ASP A 841 21.81 -6.71 -3.83
N VAL A 842 20.73 -7.24 -3.27
CA VAL A 842 20.70 -8.61 -2.76
C VAL A 842 20.43 -9.54 -3.93
N ASP A 843 21.40 -10.41 -4.20
CA ASP A 843 21.23 -11.53 -5.11
C ASP A 843 20.48 -12.64 -4.37
N TYR A 844 19.16 -12.66 -4.52
CA TYR A 844 18.28 -13.62 -3.88
C TYR A 844 18.60 -15.08 -4.26
N VAL A 845 19.24 -15.32 -5.42
CA VAL A 845 19.67 -16.65 -5.83
C VAL A 845 20.88 -17.09 -5.01
N ALA A 846 21.83 -16.19 -4.76
CA ALA A 846 22.97 -16.45 -3.89
C ALA A 846 22.55 -16.66 -2.43
N LEU A 847 21.61 -15.85 -1.93
CA LEU A 847 21.08 -15.98 -0.57
C LEU A 847 20.29 -17.28 -0.37
N ALA A 848 19.45 -17.67 -1.32
CA ALA A 848 18.73 -18.94 -1.28
C ALA A 848 19.68 -20.15 -1.30
N LYS A 849 20.78 -20.05 -2.04
CA LYS A 849 21.83 -21.08 -2.07
C LYS A 849 22.60 -21.16 -0.76
N GLU A 850 22.95 -20.01 -0.16
CA GLU A 850 23.64 -19.94 1.12
C GLU A 850 22.78 -20.49 2.27
N LEU A 851 21.48 -20.21 2.27
CA LEU A 851 20.50 -20.78 3.20
C LEU A 851 20.30 -22.28 3.00
N ALA A 852 20.36 -22.77 1.76
CA ALA A 852 20.30 -24.20 1.46
C ALA A 852 21.58 -24.96 1.90
N GLU A 853 22.74 -24.32 1.81
CA GLU A 853 24.03 -24.89 2.23
C GLU A 853 24.19 -24.87 3.77
N GLN A 854 23.62 -23.88 4.46
CA GLN A 854 23.60 -23.81 5.93
C GLN A 854 22.66 -24.84 6.58
N GLY A 855 21.75 -25.45 5.82
CA GLY A 855 20.87 -26.53 6.30
C GLY A 855 21.51 -27.93 6.29
N GLN A 856 22.76 -28.07 5.85
CA GLN A 856 23.48 -29.36 5.77
C GLN A 856 24.67 -29.50 6.73
N GLN A 857 24.87 -28.56 7.67
CA GLN A 857 25.90 -28.68 8.73
C GLN A 857 25.31 -29.03 10.10
#